data_AF-A0AA39VJP7-F1
#
_entry.id   AF-A0AA39VJP7-F1
#
_cell.length_a   1.000
_cell.length_b   1.000
_cell.length_c   1.000
_cell.angle_alpha   90.00
_cell.angle_beta   90.00
_cell.angle_gamma   90.00
#
_symmetry.space_group_name_H-M   'P 1'
#
loop_
_entity.id
_entity.type
_entity.pdbx_description
1 polymer ?
#
loop_
_entity_poly.entity_id
_entity_poly.type
_entity_poly.pdbx_seq_one_letter_code
_entity_poly.pdbx_strand_id
1 'polypeptide(L)'
;MARISETVHESSLTLANNDETVYIAVEKDIDKSKMTLTWALNNFHGKKFCILHVQQLAKVIALIGGNSPGSRLEEHEDRTIRELYTKIMEKILDEYILMCEQAGVYAEKLHIEMDDIGEGIVELVYQHSIKKLVIGAAADEHYSGGMKNIKSKKAMYVLDHVPLSCQIWFICRGHLIRSGKGALDGADDEDRYGSLQSISFSEMGSSHPSTSASGSSNLRFCDESESELEVLELPQFLELEQLSSSHELEGSSDNQLLDQLEQVMDEAEKLKREAFEESIRRGKAEKAVIEATRKVRALEGSYIEELRRRKEIEEVFAKEKENSENMKKQWDEERLTAMDQRVLLESQISNYEYRMTELDGKRQTAVDLSQAYEKERDKFREELDNAIDVTNDLLTRQSEASSSSRIINTQQFFSVFSLSEIHEATSSFDQSLLIWEHGYGTMYKGTLRYTQVAIKMLNPGGASVFREEVDVLSKFRHPNLITLIGVCPEEYGLIYEYLPNGSLRDRLSCKDNTPPLSWQTRICIAAELCSALIFLHSSNPHSIVHGDLKAENIFLDAGFVSKLSGFGISNHPEYLETGELSPKSDIYSFGIIILQLLTGKSRANIVETMQEILDMGNLNALLDSSAGDWPFVQAQQVAHLALRCCDSDPSNRPDLVSEVWRVLKPLSASGGASSSFRMDSEEDSQSPSYFICPILQDVMQEPVVAADGYTYEEEALRGWLDSGHDTSPMTNLRLSHTNLVPNRALRSAIQEWLQHPS
;
A
#
# COMPACT_ATOMS: atom_id res chain seq x y z
N MET A 1 19.46 25.97 3.45
CA MET A 1 20.66 25.10 3.39
C MET A 1 20.17 23.74 2.96
N ALA A 2 20.67 23.19 1.85
CA ALA A 2 20.33 21.82 1.47
C ALA A 2 20.82 20.84 2.56
N ARG A 3 20.06 19.76 2.78
CA ARG A 3 20.50 18.61 3.57
C ARG A 3 20.60 17.42 2.61
N ILE A 4 21.78 16.81 2.54
CA ILE A 4 22.02 15.61 1.75
C ILE A 4 21.80 14.42 2.67
N SER A 5 20.92 13.50 2.29
CA SER A 5 20.78 12.20 2.94
C SER A 5 21.75 11.20 2.31
N GLU A 6 23.00 11.20 2.78
CA GLU A 6 23.98 10.17 2.42
C GLU A 6 23.57 8.82 3.03
N THR A 7 22.69 8.09 2.36
CA THR A 7 22.51 6.65 2.57
C THR A 7 23.76 5.94 2.08
N VAL A 8 24.72 5.72 2.98
CA VAL A 8 26.00 5.07 2.67
C VAL A 8 25.80 3.60 2.34
N HIS A 9 25.49 3.32 1.07
CA HIS A 9 25.83 2.03 0.47
C HIS A 9 27.29 2.07 0.04
N GLU A 10 28.13 1.34 0.78
CA GLU A 10 29.58 1.27 0.57
C GLU A 10 29.91 0.60 -0.78
N SER A 11 29.95 1.41 -1.83
CA SER A 11 30.23 1.01 -3.21
C SER A 11 31.21 2.02 -3.82
N SER A 12 32.31 1.50 -4.35
CA SER A 12 33.58 2.20 -4.56
C SER A 12 33.49 3.61 -5.16
N LEU A 13 34.25 4.55 -4.56
CA LEU A 13 34.68 5.81 -5.15
C LEU A 13 35.46 5.56 -6.45
N THR A 14 34.74 5.35 -7.54
CA THR A 14 35.25 5.44 -8.90
C THR A 14 34.83 6.80 -9.44
N LEU A 15 35.77 7.55 -10.03
CA LEU A 15 35.40 8.74 -10.81
C LEU A 15 34.63 8.24 -12.03
N ALA A 16 33.31 8.36 -11.99
CA ALA A 16 32.47 8.07 -13.13
C ALA A 16 32.92 8.94 -14.31
N ASN A 17 33.20 8.30 -15.45
CA ASN A 17 33.64 9.00 -16.65
C ASN A 17 32.43 9.73 -17.26
N ASN A 18 32.16 10.97 -16.84
CA ASN A 18 30.90 11.70 -17.11
C ASN A 18 30.54 11.90 -18.59
N ASP A 19 31.44 11.62 -19.54
CA ASP A 19 31.09 11.54 -20.97
C ASP A 19 30.29 10.26 -21.32
N GLU A 20 30.19 9.30 -20.41
CA GLU A 20 29.55 7.99 -20.63
C GLU A 20 28.22 7.79 -19.88
N THR A 21 27.88 8.66 -18.94
CA THR A 21 26.60 8.62 -18.22
C THR A 21 25.58 9.58 -18.83
N VAL A 22 24.33 9.18 -18.92
CA VAL A 22 23.17 10.00 -19.30
C VAL A 22 22.25 10.13 -18.09
N TYR A 23 22.04 11.36 -17.64
CA TYR A 23 21.22 11.65 -16.48
C TYR A 23 19.79 11.99 -16.90
N ILE A 24 18.79 11.47 -16.19
CA ILE A 24 17.37 11.64 -16.52
C ILE A 24 16.64 12.21 -15.30
N ALA A 25 16.12 13.42 -15.42
CA ALA A 25 15.27 14.03 -14.39
C ALA A 25 13.84 13.44 -14.47
N VAL A 26 13.43 12.76 -13.40
CA VAL A 26 12.11 12.10 -13.29
C VAL A 26 11.23 12.77 -12.22
N GLU A 27 9.93 12.80 -12.46
CA GLU A 27 8.94 13.23 -11.46
C GLU A 27 8.54 12.08 -10.54
N LYS A 28 7.82 12.38 -9.44
CA LYS A 28 7.25 11.35 -8.54
C LYS A 28 6.14 10.50 -9.19
N ASP A 29 5.68 10.94 -10.35
CA ASP A 29 4.64 10.29 -11.14
C ASP A 29 5.30 9.51 -12.27
N ILE A 30 5.20 8.18 -12.16
CA ILE A 30 5.95 7.25 -12.99
C ILE A 30 5.45 7.28 -14.43
N ASP A 31 4.15 7.25 -14.68
CA ASP A 31 3.61 7.26 -16.05
C ASP A 31 3.93 8.57 -16.80
N LYS A 32 4.00 9.72 -16.12
CA LYS A 32 4.48 10.98 -16.72
C LYS A 32 5.93 10.90 -17.19
N SER A 33 6.81 10.26 -16.42
CA SER A 33 8.25 10.20 -16.73
C SER A 33 8.63 9.00 -17.61
N LYS A 34 7.82 7.93 -17.61
CA LYS A 34 8.01 6.67 -18.36
C LYS A 34 8.33 6.90 -19.82
N MET A 35 7.55 7.74 -20.53
CA MET A 35 7.83 8.04 -21.94
C MET A 35 9.13 8.82 -22.16
N THR A 36 9.59 9.59 -21.17
CA THR A 36 10.89 10.31 -21.21
C THR A 36 12.05 9.33 -20.99
N LEU A 37 11.91 8.40 -20.04
CA LEU A 37 12.86 7.31 -19.79
C LEU A 37 12.97 6.38 -21.00
N THR A 38 11.85 5.89 -21.54
CA THR A 38 11.82 5.04 -22.74
C THR A 38 12.43 5.75 -23.95
N TRP A 39 12.21 7.05 -24.13
CA TRP A 39 12.89 7.81 -25.19
C TRP A 39 14.41 7.81 -24.99
N ALA A 40 14.89 8.08 -23.78
CA ALA A 40 16.33 8.14 -23.50
C ALA A 40 17.03 6.78 -23.72
N LEU A 41 16.45 5.69 -23.21
CA LEU A 41 16.95 4.32 -23.41
C LEU A 41 17.03 3.96 -24.91
N ASN A 42 16.03 4.37 -25.70
CA ASN A 42 15.99 4.15 -27.14
C ASN A 42 16.92 5.06 -27.97
N ASN A 43 17.51 6.12 -27.39
CA ASN A 43 18.37 7.07 -28.12
C ASN A 43 19.85 7.07 -27.66
N PHE A 44 20.16 6.51 -26.49
CA PHE A 44 21.52 6.48 -25.93
C PHE A 44 22.03 5.05 -25.67
N HIS A 45 22.14 4.26 -26.74
CA HIS A 45 22.68 2.90 -26.66
C HIS A 45 24.13 2.87 -26.14
N GLY A 46 24.47 1.85 -25.33
CA GLY A 46 25.84 1.65 -24.84
C GLY A 46 26.35 2.74 -23.90
N LYS A 47 25.45 3.39 -23.16
CA LYS A 47 25.78 4.38 -22.12
C LYS A 47 25.24 3.94 -20.76
N LYS A 48 25.87 4.42 -19.68
CA LYS A 48 25.34 4.31 -18.32
C LYS A 48 24.19 5.29 -18.16
N PHE A 49 23.27 5.00 -17.26
CA PHE A 49 22.16 5.91 -16.93
C PHE A 49 22.17 6.28 -15.45
N CYS A 50 21.64 7.46 -15.13
CA CYS A 50 21.42 7.88 -13.75
C CYS A 50 20.06 8.58 -13.63
N ILE A 51 19.24 8.11 -12.70
CA ILE A 51 17.90 8.65 -12.43
C ILE A 51 18.03 9.76 -11.39
N LEU A 52 17.72 10.99 -11.78
CA LEU A 52 17.75 12.19 -10.93
C LEU A 52 16.36 12.52 -10.38
N HIS A 53 16.27 12.82 -9.08
CA HIS A 53 15.05 13.37 -8.48
C HIS A 53 15.33 14.52 -7.50
N VAL A 54 14.36 15.45 -7.35
CA VAL A 54 14.42 16.56 -6.38
C VAL A 54 13.18 16.52 -5.48
N GLN A 55 13.42 16.26 -4.19
CA GLN A 55 12.40 16.01 -3.18
C GLN A 55 11.98 17.32 -2.48
N GLN A 56 10.76 17.79 -2.77
CA GLN A 56 10.20 19.02 -2.20
C GLN A 56 9.51 18.75 -0.85
N LEU A 57 10.28 18.72 0.24
CA LEU A 57 9.74 18.30 1.54
C LEU A 57 8.97 19.39 2.31
N ALA A 58 9.35 20.68 2.25
CA ALA A 58 8.68 21.71 3.05
C ALA A 58 7.18 21.86 2.73
N LYS A 59 6.78 21.55 1.48
CA LYS A 59 5.37 21.56 1.03
C LYS A 59 4.55 20.42 1.63
N VAL A 60 5.19 19.30 1.99
CA VAL A 60 4.55 18.17 2.69
C VAL A 60 4.34 18.51 4.15
N ILE A 61 5.39 19.01 4.83
CA ILE A 61 5.32 19.39 6.24
C ILE A 61 4.26 20.49 6.44
N ALA A 62 4.19 21.49 5.55
CA ALA A 62 3.18 22.55 5.59
C ALA A 62 1.74 22.13 5.17
N LEU A 63 1.54 20.88 4.71
CA LEU A 63 0.21 20.30 4.49
C LEU A 63 -0.29 19.48 5.69
N ILE A 64 0.64 18.98 6.52
CA ILE A 64 0.36 18.15 7.69
C ILE A 64 0.32 19.01 8.97
N GLY A 65 1.27 19.94 9.12
CA GLY A 65 1.36 20.86 10.25
C GLY A 65 0.65 22.19 9.98
N GLY A 66 -0.37 22.49 10.80
CA GLY A 66 -0.99 23.83 10.83
C GLY A 66 -0.01 24.92 11.27
N ASN A 67 -0.17 26.13 10.75
CA ASN A 67 0.81 27.24 10.85
C ASN A 67 1.20 27.68 12.29
N SER A 68 2.18 27.02 12.92
CA SER A 68 3.04 27.61 13.96
C SER A 68 4.31 26.78 14.21
N PRO A 69 5.53 27.33 14.13
CA PRO A 69 6.76 26.60 14.43
C PRO A 69 7.22 26.78 15.89
N GLY A 70 7.77 25.73 16.52
CA GLY A 70 8.74 25.89 17.60
C GLY A 70 8.74 24.91 18.78
N SER A 71 8.04 23.76 18.72
CA SER A 71 8.14 22.76 19.80
C SER A 71 9.28 21.75 19.58
N ARG A 72 9.69 21.11 20.67
CA ARG A 72 10.75 20.09 20.68
C ARG A 72 10.23 18.67 20.39
N LEU A 73 8.93 18.54 20.12
CA LEU A 73 8.28 17.31 19.65
C LEU A 73 8.27 17.28 18.12
N GLU A 74 8.00 18.44 17.49
CA GLU A 74 8.16 18.66 16.05
C GLU A 74 9.51 18.12 15.54
N GLU A 75 10.64 18.41 16.19
CA GLU A 75 11.97 17.92 15.75
C GLU A 75 12.11 16.38 15.65
N HIS A 76 11.27 15.61 16.35
CA HIS A 76 11.25 14.15 16.24
C HIS A 76 10.22 13.67 15.20
N GLU A 77 9.03 14.28 15.17
CA GLU A 77 7.97 13.96 14.22
C GLU A 77 8.42 14.29 12.78
N ASP A 78 9.03 15.46 12.59
CA ASP A 78 9.65 15.91 11.34
C ASP A 78 10.75 14.93 10.86
N ARG A 79 11.48 14.30 11.80
CA ARG A 79 12.48 13.27 11.46
C ARG A 79 11.84 11.98 10.99
N THR A 80 10.81 11.49 11.67
CA THR A 80 10.09 10.28 11.27
C THR A 80 9.37 10.48 9.93
N ILE A 81 8.80 11.67 9.69
CA ILE A 81 8.23 12.06 8.39
C ILE A 81 9.32 12.10 7.30
N ARG A 82 10.51 12.68 7.57
CA ARG A 82 11.66 12.67 6.65
C ARG A 82 12.10 11.26 6.27
N GLU A 83 12.28 10.38 7.26
CA GLU A 83 12.68 8.99 7.04
C GLU A 83 11.63 8.20 6.24
N LEU A 84 10.34 8.42 6.49
CA LEU A 84 9.24 7.77 5.78
C LEU A 84 9.15 8.27 4.32
N TYR A 85 9.27 9.58 4.08
CA TYR A 85 9.29 10.13 2.73
C TYR A 85 10.52 9.73 1.93
N THR A 86 11.68 9.56 2.57
CA THR A 86 12.88 9.00 1.93
C THR A 86 12.65 7.56 1.50
N LYS A 87 12.08 6.71 2.36
CA LYS A 87 11.73 5.30 2.04
C LYS A 87 10.67 5.18 0.94
N ILE A 88 9.75 6.15 0.81
CA ILE A 88 8.82 6.23 -0.33
C ILE A 88 9.57 6.62 -1.61
N MET A 89 10.47 7.61 -1.53
CA MET A 89 11.25 8.06 -2.68
C MET A 89 12.19 6.96 -3.22
N GLU A 90 12.83 6.20 -2.34
CA GLU A 90 13.67 5.07 -2.74
C GLU A 90 12.88 4.05 -3.57
N LYS A 91 11.66 3.67 -3.16
CA LYS A 91 10.81 2.74 -3.90
C LYS A 91 10.42 3.27 -5.29
N ILE A 92 10.11 4.57 -5.40
CA ILE A 92 9.79 5.21 -6.69
C ILE A 92 11.02 5.20 -7.62
N LEU A 93 12.21 5.48 -7.08
CA LEU A 93 13.46 5.41 -7.82
C LEU A 93 13.79 3.97 -8.24
N ASP A 94 13.57 2.98 -7.36
CA ASP A 94 13.81 1.57 -7.66
C ASP A 94 12.90 1.04 -8.77
N GLU A 95 11.67 1.54 -8.92
CA GLU A 95 10.82 1.20 -10.08
C GLU A 95 11.40 1.75 -11.40
N TYR A 96 11.99 2.96 -11.40
CA TYR A 96 12.70 3.47 -12.58
C TYR A 96 13.99 2.69 -12.87
N ILE A 97 14.71 2.20 -11.84
CA ILE A 97 15.86 1.30 -12.04
C ILE A 97 15.39 -0.02 -12.67
N LEU A 98 14.30 -0.61 -12.17
CA LEU A 98 13.70 -1.83 -12.73
C LEU A 98 13.29 -1.66 -14.21
N MET A 99 12.81 -0.47 -14.62
CA MET A 99 12.55 -0.19 -16.04
C MET A 99 13.83 -0.13 -16.89
N CYS A 100 14.95 0.33 -16.34
CA CYS A 100 16.26 0.27 -17.00
C CYS A 100 16.77 -1.18 -17.11
N GLU A 101 16.65 -1.97 -16.04
CA GLU A 101 17.03 -3.39 -16.02
C GLU A 101 16.21 -4.22 -17.03
N GLN A 102 14.90 -3.97 -17.13
CA GLN A 102 14.03 -4.59 -18.14
C GLN A 102 14.41 -4.20 -19.58
N ALA A 103 15.04 -3.04 -19.78
CA ALA A 103 15.62 -2.63 -21.06
C ALA A 103 17.05 -3.16 -21.30
N GLY A 104 17.60 -3.94 -20.35
CA GLY A 104 18.97 -4.48 -20.41
C GLY A 104 20.07 -3.45 -20.10
N VAL A 105 19.74 -2.40 -19.34
CA VAL A 105 20.59 -1.23 -19.11
C VAL A 105 20.83 -1.02 -17.61
N TYR A 106 22.10 -0.89 -17.22
CA TYR A 106 22.46 -0.54 -15.85
C TYR A 106 22.26 0.95 -15.57
N ALA A 107 21.58 1.26 -14.46
CA ALA A 107 21.29 2.61 -14.01
C ALA A 107 21.61 2.79 -12.51
N GLU A 108 22.00 4.01 -12.14
CA GLU A 108 22.25 4.46 -10.76
C GLU A 108 21.13 5.45 -10.33
N LYS A 109 20.84 5.60 -9.03
CA LYS A 109 19.83 6.57 -8.52
C LYS A 109 20.50 7.69 -7.71
N LEU A 110 20.01 8.93 -7.84
CA LEU A 110 20.57 10.12 -7.20
C LEU A 110 19.47 11.16 -6.91
N HIS A 111 19.39 11.65 -5.67
CA HIS A 111 18.36 12.60 -5.23
C HIS A 111 18.86 13.66 -4.25
N ILE A 112 18.13 14.77 -4.13
CA ILE A 112 18.42 15.88 -3.20
C ILE A 112 17.13 16.46 -2.59
N GLU A 113 17.15 16.89 -1.32
CA GLU A 113 16.05 17.62 -0.67
C GLU A 113 16.16 19.14 -0.97
N MET A 114 15.28 19.67 -1.83
CA MET A 114 15.22 21.10 -2.17
C MET A 114 13.78 21.56 -2.52
N ASP A 115 13.46 22.81 -2.17
CA ASP A 115 12.10 23.36 -2.29
C ASP A 115 11.68 23.75 -3.72
N ASP A 116 12.63 23.98 -4.63
CA ASP A 116 12.40 24.09 -6.07
C ASP A 116 13.12 22.98 -6.87
N ILE A 117 12.41 22.43 -7.86
CA ILE A 117 12.89 21.32 -8.69
C ILE A 117 13.81 21.81 -9.81
N GLY A 118 13.61 23.02 -10.32
CA GLY A 118 14.53 23.62 -11.30
C GLY A 118 15.88 23.92 -10.65
N GLU A 119 15.86 24.54 -9.48
CA GLU A 119 17.06 24.83 -8.69
C GLU A 119 17.80 23.54 -8.28
N GLY A 120 17.09 22.52 -7.77
CA GLY A 120 17.73 21.25 -7.39
C GLY A 120 18.31 20.43 -8.55
N ILE A 121 17.73 20.53 -9.76
CA ILE A 121 18.33 19.92 -10.96
C ILE A 121 19.61 20.68 -11.36
N VAL A 122 19.63 22.01 -11.25
CA VAL A 122 20.83 22.82 -11.50
C VAL A 122 21.94 22.49 -10.49
N GLU A 123 21.61 22.41 -9.19
CA GLU A 123 22.56 22.04 -8.13
C GLU A 123 23.18 20.66 -8.37
N LEU A 124 22.36 19.64 -8.68
CA LEU A 124 22.84 18.30 -9.04
C LEU A 124 23.76 18.32 -10.28
N VAL A 125 23.47 19.16 -11.28
CA VAL A 125 24.32 19.33 -12.47
C VAL A 125 25.68 19.93 -12.13
N TYR A 126 25.74 20.90 -11.22
CA TYR A 126 27.02 21.46 -10.74
C TYR A 126 27.78 20.46 -9.86
N GLN A 127 27.17 19.93 -8.80
CA GLN A 127 27.80 19.01 -7.84
C GLN A 127 28.39 17.77 -8.53
N HIS A 128 27.64 17.15 -9.45
CA HIS A 128 28.07 15.94 -10.15
C HIS A 128 28.67 16.23 -11.53
N SER A 129 28.94 17.49 -11.89
CA SER A 129 29.54 17.91 -13.17
C SER A 129 28.88 17.26 -14.40
N ILE A 130 27.54 17.25 -14.42
CA ILE A 130 26.73 16.50 -15.38
C ILE A 130 26.89 17.08 -16.78
N LYS A 131 27.24 16.22 -17.74
CA LYS A 131 27.43 16.61 -19.16
C LYS A 131 26.22 16.35 -20.06
N LYS A 132 25.29 15.48 -19.64
CA LYS A 132 24.16 14.99 -20.45
C LYS A 132 22.92 14.83 -19.59
N LEU A 133 21.89 15.63 -19.86
CA LEU A 133 20.65 15.68 -19.07
C LEU A 133 19.41 15.52 -19.97
N VAL A 134 18.50 14.63 -19.61
CA VAL A 134 17.17 14.47 -20.23
C VAL A 134 16.10 14.92 -19.24
N ILE A 135 15.13 15.71 -19.69
CA ILE A 135 14.11 16.35 -18.83
C ILE A 135 12.77 16.54 -19.56
N GLY A 136 11.66 16.54 -18.82
CA GLY A 136 10.32 16.80 -19.34
C GLY A 136 10.11 18.26 -19.81
N ALA A 137 9.68 18.45 -21.05
CA ALA A 137 9.46 19.76 -21.69
C ALA A 137 8.14 20.44 -21.28
N ALA A 138 7.19 19.70 -20.73
CA ALA A 138 5.88 20.13 -20.23
C ALA A 138 5.38 19.16 -19.15
N ALA A 139 4.46 19.62 -18.30
CA ALA A 139 3.50 18.73 -17.64
C ALA A 139 2.41 18.34 -18.67
N ASP A 140 1.86 17.13 -18.60
CA ASP A 140 1.03 16.56 -19.66
C ASP A 140 -0.23 17.35 -20.02
N GLU A 141 -0.83 18.04 -19.05
CA GLU A 141 -1.97 18.95 -19.24
C GLU A 141 -1.66 20.13 -20.18
N HIS A 142 -0.38 20.52 -20.28
CA HIS A 142 0.09 21.64 -21.09
C HIS A 142 0.54 21.18 -22.49
N TYR A 143 0.54 19.88 -22.80
CA TYR A 143 0.90 19.40 -24.14
C TYR A 143 -0.18 19.74 -25.17
N SER A 144 0.27 20.30 -26.30
CA SER A 144 -0.56 20.54 -27.48
C SER A 144 0.09 19.84 -28.66
N GLY A 145 -0.66 19.05 -29.43
CA GLY A 145 -0.14 18.36 -30.61
C GLY A 145 0.60 19.34 -31.54
N GLY A 146 1.86 19.05 -31.87
CA GLY A 146 2.72 19.96 -32.63
C GLY A 146 3.48 21.03 -31.82
N MET A 147 3.57 20.88 -30.49
CA MET A 147 4.41 21.71 -29.62
C MET A 147 5.89 21.71 -30.06
N LYS A 148 6.47 22.91 -30.29
CA LYS A 148 7.88 23.11 -30.72
C LYS A 148 8.76 23.85 -29.70
N ASN A 149 8.16 24.47 -28.70
CA ASN A 149 8.85 25.22 -27.65
C ASN A 149 8.62 24.54 -26.29
N ILE A 150 9.56 24.69 -25.36
CA ILE A 150 9.42 24.24 -23.96
C ILE A 150 8.27 25.03 -23.31
N LYS A 151 7.48 24.38 -22.43
CA LYS A 151 6.39 25.01 -21.65
C LYS A 151 6.57 24.85 -20.14
N SER A 152 7.29 23.83 -19.67
CA SER A 152 7.59 23.62 -18.26
C SER A 152 8.48 24.75 -17.73
N LYS A 153 8.01 25.49 -16.72
CA LYS A 153 8.79 26.54 -16.04
C LYS A 153 10.09 26.00 -15.44
N LYS A 154 10.03 24.80 -14.83
CA LYS A 154 11.19 24.06 -14.31
C LYS A 154 12.24 23.85 -15.42
N ALA A 155 11.79 23.40 -16.59
CA ALA A 155 12.67 23.06 -17.71
C ALA A 155 13.28 24.29 -18.40
N MET A 156 12.57 25.43 -18.42
CA MET A 156 13.15 26.71 -18.86
C MET A 156 14.20 27.19 -17.86
N TYR A 157 13.89 27.20 -16.55
CA TYR A 157 14.87 27.55 -15.51
C TYR A 157 16.15 26.71 -15.61
N VAL A 158 16.02 25.39 -15.77
CA VAL A 158 17.16 24.48 -15.96
C VAL A 158 17.96 24.81 -17.23
N LEU A 159 17.31 25.16 -18.35
CA LEU A 159 18.03 25.58 -19.57
C LEU A 159 18.85 26.87 -19.33
N ASP A 160 18.26 27.81 -18.60
CA ASP A 160 18.81 29.16 -18.41
C ASP A 160 19.93 29.20 -17.34
N HIS A 161 20.01 28.22 -16.43
CA HIS A 161 20.96 28.21 -15.30
C HIS A 161 21.95 27.03 -15.29
N VAL A 162 21.82 26.05 -16.17
CA VAL A 162 22.83 24.99 -16.36
C VAL A 162 24.06 25.53 -17.11
N PRO A 163 25.29 25.04 -16.85
CA PRO A 163 26.49 25.45 -17.56
C PRO A 163 26.52 25.02 -19.04
N LEU A 164 27.21 25.81 -19.88
CA LEU A 164 27.44 25.56 -21.31
C LEU A 164 28.14 24.21 -21.65
N SER A 165 28.76 23.57 -20.65
CA SER A 165 29.37 22.24 -20.76
C SER A 165 28.35 21.10 -20.81
N CYS A 166 27.13 21.31 -20.32
CA CYS A 166 26.07 20.30 -20.28
C CYS A 166 25.14 20.42 -21.50
N GLN A 167 24.84 19.28 -22.12
CA GLN A 167 23.86 19.15 -23.20
C GLN A 167 22.53 18.61 -22.64
N ILE A 168 21.43 19.26 -23.01
CA ILE A 168 20.09 19.01 -22.45
C ILE A 168 19.12 18.59 -23.58
N TRP A 169 18.30 17.56 -23.32
CA TRP A 169 17.23 17.09 -24.21
C TRP A 169 15.87 17.20 -23.53
N PHE A 170 14.95 17.93 -24.18
CA PHE A 170 13.61 18.25 -23.66
C PHE A 170 12.55 17.38 -24.32
N ILE A 171 11.98 16.44 -23.57
CA ILE A 171 11.08 15.39 -24.09
C ILE A 171 9.64 15.64 -23.64
N CYS A 172 8.66 15.33 -24.49
CA CYS A 172 7.26 15.24 -24.06
C CYS A 172 6.55 14.13 -24.82
N ARG A 173 5.82 13.26 -24.10
CA ARG A 173 5.12 12.08 -24.65
C ARG A 173 5.97 11.23 -25.61
N GLY A 174 7.24 11.01 -25.25
CA GLY A 174 8.18 10.20 -26.03
C GLY A 174 8.76 10.89 -27.27
N HIS A 175 8.52 12.19 -27.47
CA HIS A 175 9.07 12.97 -28.58
C HIS A 175 10.04 14.04 -28.09
N LEU A 176 11.18 14.19 -28.79
CA LEU A 176 12.12 15.29 -28.59
C LEU A 176 11.51 16.60 -29.09
N ILE A 177 11.28 17.55 -28.17
CA ILE A 177 10.76 18.89 -28.48
C ILE A 177 11.90 19.83 -28.86
N ARG A 178 13.00 19.79 -28.10
CA ARG A 178 14.19 20.63 -28.29
C ARG A 178 15.41 19.94 -27.68
N SER A 179 16.59 20.16 -28.26
CA SER A 179 17.87 19.97 -27.57
C SER A 179 18.58 21.32 -27.45
N GLY A 180 19.48 21.44 -26.48
CA GLY A 180 20.25 22.66 -26.23
C GLY A 180 21.51 22.39 -25.42
N LYS A 181 22.27 23.46 -25.18
CA LYS A 181 23.27 23.51 -24.11
C LYS A 181 22.76 24.48 -23.04
N GLY A 182 23.26 24.35 -21.82
CA GLY A 182 23.01 25.34 -20.77
C GLY A 182 23.48 26.75 -21.17
N ALA A 183 22.87 27.79 -20.58
CA ALA A 183 23.11 29.17 -21.00
C ALA A 183 24.30 29.86 -20.30
N LEU A 184 24.79 29.36 -19.16
CA LEU A 184 25.80 30.04 -18.37
C LEU A 184 27.25 29.59 -18.66
N ASP A 185 28.10 30.56 -18.94
CA ASP A 185 29.50 30.65 -18.50
C ASP A 185 29.84 32.14 -18.29
N GLY A 186 30.80 32.46 -17.43
CA GLY A 186 30.97 33.81 -16.88
C GLY A 186 31.65 34.82 -17.81
N ALA A 187 30.88 35.54 -18.63
CA ALA A 187 31.32 36.71 -19.39
C ALA A 187 30.19 37.73 -19.63
N ASP A 188 30.53 39.01 -19.77
CA ASP A 188 29.57 40.12 -19.81
C ASP A 188 28.81 40.31 -21.14
N ASP A 189 27.54 40.68 -20.99
CA ASP A 189 26.67 41.53 -21.84
C ASP A 189 26.31 41.18 -23.31
N GLU A 190 25.18 41.79 -23.70
CA GLU A 190 24.52 41.90 -25.01
C GLU A 190 25.16 41.22 -26.26
N ASP A 191 24.74 39.99 -26.60
CA ASP A 191 24.23 39.69 -27.97
C ASP A 191 23.49 38.33 -28.10
N ARG A 192 22.83 38.13 -29.26
CA ARG A 192 22.30 36.87 -29.86
C ARG A 192 20.85 36.48 -29.54
N TYR A 193 19.95 37.24 -30.14
CA TYR A 193 18.84 36.60 -30.85
C TYR A 193 19.40 35.76 -32.03
N GLY A 194 19.11 34.46 -32.06
CA GLY A 194 19.12 33.67 -33.30
C GLY A 194 20.20 32.59 -33.44
N SER A 195 19.78 31.33 -33.25
CA SER A 195 19.91 30.32 -34.31
C SER A 195 18.86 29.23 -34.13
N LEU A 196 18.07 28.97 -35.18
CA LEU A 196 17.07 27.90 -35.22
C LEU A 196 17.56 26.81 -36.18
N GLN A 197 17.71 25.58 -35.68
CA GLN A 197 17.85 24.40 -36.54
C GLN A 197 16.87 23.31 -36.12
N SER A 198 15.81 23.16 -36.90
CA SER A 198 15.02 21.93 -36.95
C SER A 198 15.71 20.93 -37.86
N ILE A 199 16.08 19.76 -37.34
CA ILE A 199 16.50 18.63 -38.19
C ILE A 199 15.30 17.70 -38.36
N SER A 200 14.93 17.45 -39.62
CA SER A 200 13.91 16.46 -39.97
C SER A 200 14.58 15.10 -40.10
N PHE A 201 13.96 14.04 -39.59
CA PHE A 201 14.38 12.66 -39.84
C PHE A 201 13.48 12.02 -40.90
N SER A 202 14.04 11.17 -41.75
CA SER A 202 13.32 10.48 -42.83
C SER A 202 13.64 8.99 -42.81
N GLU A 203 12.69 8.18 -43.27
CA GLU A 203 12.61 6.75 -42.95
C GLU A 203 13.47 5.82 -43.83
N MET A 204 13.76 4.64 -43.28
CA MET A 204 14.04 3.33 -43.93
C MET A 204 14.88 3.25 -45.22
N GLY A 205 15.97 2.48 -45.15
CA GLY A 205 16.63 1.92 -46.34
C GLY A 205 17.70 0.88 -45.96
N SER A 206 17.64 -0.33 -46.52
CA SER A 206 18.52 -1.45 -46.17
C SER A 206 19.46 -1.87 -47.31
N SER A 207 20.77 -2.00 -47.03
CA SER A 207 21.68 -2.86 -47.83
C SER A 207 23.06 -3.05 -47.17
N HIS A 208 23.48 -4.32 -47.03
CA HIS A 208 24.89 -4.74 -46.93
C HIS A 208 25.47 -4.97 -48.35
N PRO A 209 26.76 -5.35 -48.53
CA PRO A 209 27.99 -4.78 -47.96
C PRO A 209 29.09 -4.55 -49.03
N SER A 210 30.10 -3.70 -48.78
CA SER A 210 31.35 -3.73 -49.56
C SER A 210 32.57 -3.14 -48.85
N THR A 211 33.73 -3.73 -49.14
CA THR A 211 35.06 -3.52 -48.54
C THR A 211 35.77 -2.24 -48.99
N SER A 212 36.75 -1.80 -48.18
CA SER A 212 38.09 -1.28 -48.56
C SER A 212 38.41 0.24 -48.52
N ALA A 213 39.56 0.49 -47.87
CA ALA A 213 40.65 1.43 -48.20
C ALA A 213 40.57 2.95 -47.91
N SER A 214 41.53 3.35 -47.06
CA SER A 214 42.33 4.61 -47.07
C SER A 214 41.68 5.95 -46.64
N GLY A 215 42.49 6.76 -45.95
CA GLY A 215 42.14 8.11 -45.48
C GLY A 215 42.77 8.42 -44.11
N SER A 216 44.03 8.88 -44.09
CA SER A 216 44.77 9.15 -42.84
C SER A 216 44.87 10.65 -42.54
N SER A 217 44.73 11.03 -41.27
CA SER A 217 45.46 12.17 -40.69
C SER A 217 45.43 12.23 -39.15
N ASN A 218 46.61 12.17 -38.52
CA ASN A 218 47.06 13.04 -37.42
C ASN A 218 46.41 12.92 -36.00
N LEU A 219 47.13 13.02 -34.87
CA LEU A 219 48.56 13.28 -34.58
C LEU A 219 48.93 12.90 -33.11
N ARG A 220 50.05 12.18 -32.88
CA ARG A 220 50.90 12.15 -31.63
C ARG A 220 50.20 11.65 -30.33
N PHE A 221 50.87 11.18 -29.27
CA PHE A 221 52.29 10.90 -28.92
C PHE A 221 52.26 9.87 -27.75
N CYS A 222 53.31 9.13 -27.38
CA CYS A 222 54.68 8.93 -27.88
C CYS A 222 55.16 7.52 -27.44
N ASP A 223 56.35 7.08 -27.86
CA ASP A 223 57.02 5.86 -27.35
C ASP A 223 58.55 6.08 -27.24
N GLU A 224 59.27 5.28 -26.44
CA GLU A 224 60.71 5.43 -26.18
C GLU A 224 61.58 4.49 -27.03
N SER A 225 62.71 5.00 -27.54
CA SER A 225 63.53 4.30 -28.53
C SER A 225 64.57 3.36 -27.92
N GLU A 226 64.49 2.07 -28.25
CA GLU A 226 65.66 1.18 -28.21
C GLU A 226 66.68 1.59 -29.30
N SER A 227 67.97 1.41 -29.02
CA SER A 227 69.05 1.69 -29.96
C SER A 227 69.92 0.44 -30.17
N GLU A 228 69.71 -0.25 -31.29
CA GLU A 228 70.59 -1.33 -31.72
C GLU A 228 71.97 -0.80 -32.15
N LEU A 229 73.01 -1.62 -31.99
CA LEU A 229 74.39 -1.30 -32.37
C LEU A 229 74.72 -1.95 -33.72
N GLU A 230 74.75 -1.12 -34.77
CA GLU A 230 75.10 -1.53 -36.13
C GLU A 230 76.59 -1.92 -36.24
N VAL A 231 76.89 -3.01 -36.96
CA VAL A 231 78.24 -3.55 -37.14
C VAL A 231 78.66 -3.41 -38.60
N LEU A 232 79.67 -2.59 -38.88
CA LEU A 232 80.21 -2.39 -40.22
C LEU A 232 81.76 -2.46 -40.27
N GLU A 233 82.21 -3.62 -40.77
CA GLU A 233 83.40 -3.97 -41.58
C GLU A 233 84.72 -3.17 -41.59
N LEU A 234 85.82 -3.91 -41.80
CA LEU A 234 87.16 -3.39 -42.10
C LEU A 234 87.34 -3.08 -43.61
N PRO A 235 88.11 -2.03 -43.92
CA PRO A 235 89.10 -2.04 -45.02
C PRO A 235 90.49 -2.36 -44.43
N GLN A 236 91.04 -3.53 -44.72
CA GLN A 236 91.88 -3.85 -45.89
C GLN A 236 93.36 -3.44 -45.74
N PHE A 237 94.19 -4.48 -45.79
CA PHE A 237 95.65 -4.45 -45.84
C PHE A 237 96.12 -3.88 -47.19
N LEU A 238 97.21 -3.11 -47.20
CA LEU A 238 97.94 -2.79 -48.44
C LEU A 238 99.40 -3.20 -48.25
N GLU A 239 99.78 -4.26 -48.95
CA GLU A 239 101.16 -4.72 -49.06
C GLU A 239 101.99 -3.69 -49.85
N LEU A 240 103.26 -3.52 -49.48
CA LEU A 240 104.15 -2.54 -50.10
C LEU A 240 105.45 -3.21 -50.55
N GLU A 241 105.31 -4.19 -51.46
CA GLU A 241 106.42 -4.96 -52.00
C GLU A 241 107.17 -4.24 -53.15
N GLN A 242 108.48 -4.11 -52.93
CA GLN A 242 109.56 -4.30 -53.91
C GLN A 242 109.68 -3.36 -55.14
N LEU A 243 110.51 -2.31 -54.95
CA LEU A 243 111.83 -2.15 -55.60
C LEU A 243 111.98 -2.31 -57.14
N SER A 244 112.35 -1.20 -57.82
CA SER A 244 113.61 -1.05 -58.60
C SER A 244 113.71 0.36 -59.19
N SER A 245 114.63 1.21 -58.70
CA SER A 245 115.97 1.52 -59.26
C SER A 245 115.94 2.47 -60.49
N SER A 246 116.89 3.38 -60.70
CA SER A 246 118.20 3.70 -60.09
C SER A 246 118.36 5.23 -59.96
N HIS A 247 119.35 5.90 -59.32
CA HIS A 247 120.74 5.67 -58.86
C HIS A 247 120.96 6.55 -57.58
N GLU A 248 121.99 6.46 -56.71
CA GLU A 248 123.06 5.49 -56.37
C GLU A 248 123.85 6.06 -55.15
N LEU A 249 124.93 5.38 -54.70
CA LEU A 249 125.98 5.78 -53.73
C LEU A 249 125.79 5.51 -52.21
N GLU A 250 126.64 4.56 -51.74
CA GLU A 250 127.39 4.51 -50.46
C GLU A 250 126.66 4.48 -49.08
N GLY A 251 127.15 3.66 -48.13
CA GLY A 251 126.62 3.66 -46.75
C GLY A 251 127.27 2.68 -45.74
N SER A 252 126.98 1.38 -45.86
CA SER A 252 127.52 0.30 -44.98
C SER A 252 127.22 0.44 -43.48
N SER A 253 126.01 0.88 -43.09
CA SER A 253 125.59 0.94 -41.68
C SER A 253 124.18 0.42 -41.37
N ASP A 254 123.42 -0.03 -42.38
CA ASP A 254 121.96 -0.12 -42.29
C ASP A 254 121.43 -1.42 -41.67
N ASN A 255 122.11 -2.56 -41.88
CA ASN A 255 121.60 -3.87 -41.43
C ASN A 255 121.40 -3.94 -39.92
N GLN A 256 122.25 -3.29 -39.11
CA GLN A 256 122.13 -3.32 -37.65
C GLN A 256 120.98 -2.43 -37.11
N LEU A 257 120.46 -1.51 -37.93
CA LEU A 257 119.28 -0.70 -37.63
C LEU A 257 117.98 -1.41 -38.01
N LEU A 258 118.02 -2.25 -39.06
CA LEU A 258 116.89 -3.08 -39.48
C LEU A 258 116.51 -4.11 -38.40
N ASP A 259 117.47 -4.89 -37.89
CA ASP A 259 117.23 -5.89 -36.82
C ASP A 259 116.64 -5.23 -35.55
N GLN A 260 117.12 -4.03 -35.20
CA GLN A 260 116.61 -3.27 -34.04
C GLN A 260 115.19 -2.74 -34.28
N LEU A 261 114.87 -2.31 -35.51
CA LEU A 261 113.54 -1.86 -35.87
C LEU A 261 112.54 -3.02 -35.84
N GLU A 262 112.91 -4.18 -36.38
CA GLU A 262 112.08 -5.40 -36.34
C GLU A 262 111.77 -5.83 -34.90
N GLN A 263 112.79 -5.89 -34.03
CA GLN A 263 112.61 -6.20 -32.61
C GLN A 263 111.66 -5.21 -31.89
N VAL A 264 111.76 -3.91 -32.21
CA VAL A 264 110.88 -2.87 -31.64
C VAL A 264 109.44 -2.98 -32.19
N MET A 265 109.27 -3.37 -33.45
CA MET A 265 107.93 -3.63 -34.02
C MET A 265 107.27 -4.85 -33.38
N ASP A 266 108.01 -5.95 -33.18
CA ASP A 266 107.52 -7.16 -32.51
C ASP A 266 107.09 -6.88 -31.05
N GLU A 267 107.89 -6.11 -30.31
CA GLU A 267 107.55 -5.71 -28.94
C GLU A 267 106.34 -4.76 -28.91
N ALA A 268 106.25 -3.82 -29.86
CA ALA A 268 105.08 -2.94 -30.00
C ALA A 268 103.81 -3.71 -30.38
N GLU A 269 103.89 -4.72 -31.26
CA GLU A 269 102.72 -5.51 -31.64
C GLU A 269 102.28 -6.46 -30.52
N LYS A 270 103.23 -7.04 -29.79
CA LYS A 270 102.96 -7.79 -28.56
C LYS A 270 102.22 -6.92 -27.53
N LEU A 271 102.73 -5.72 -27.24
CA LEU A 271 102.08 -4.78 -26.32
C LEU A 271 100.69 -4.35 -26.82
N LYS A 272 100.50 -4.19 -28.13
CA LYS A 272 99.21 -3.90 -28.75
C LYS A 272 98.21 -5.05 -28.57
N ARG A 273 98.65 -6.31 -28.67
CA ARG A 273 97.84 -7.50 -28.37
C ARG A 273 97.47 -7.59 -26.89
N GLU A 274 98.43 -7.41 -25.98
CA GLU A 274 98.20 -7.41 -24.53
C GLU A 274 97.21 -6.29 -24.11
N ALA A 275 97.33 -5.08 -24.69
CA ALA A 275 96.41 -3.97 -24.46
C ALA A 275 94.99 -4.24 -25.00
N PHE A 276 94.85 -4.95 -26.12
CA PHE A 276 93.55 -5.35 -26.67
C PHE A 276 92.85 -6.40 -25.78
N GLU A 277 93.59 -7.41 -25.29
CA GLU A 277 93.05 -8.38 -24.34
C GLU A 277 92.67 -7.73 -23.00
N GLU A 278 93.46 -6.77 -22.52
CA GLU A 278 93.14 -5.95 -21.35
C GLU A 278 91.85 -5.13 -21.56
N SER A 279 91.67 -4.53 -22.74
CA SER A 279 90.43 -3.83 -23.11
C SER A 279 89.21 -4.78 -23.11
N ILE A 280 89.33 -5.98 -23.67
CA ILE A 280 88.26 -7.00 -23.63
C ILE A 280 87.96 -7.44 -22.19
N ARG A 281 88.97 -7.59 -21.33
CA ARG A 281 88.76 -7.93 -19.91
C ARG A 281 88.08 -6.80 -19.15
N ARG A 282 88.38 -5.53 -19.44
CA ARG A 282 87.70 -4.35 -18.86
C ARG A 282 86.25 -4.26 -19.32
N GLY A 283 85.96 -4.35 -20.61
CA GLY A 283 84.57 -4.34 -21.12
C GLY A 283 83.71 -5.48 -20.56
N LYS A 284 84.29 -6.66 -20.30
CA LYS A 284 83.61 -7.76 -19.59
C LYS A 284 83.32 -7.42 -18.12
N ALA A 285 84.25 -6.79 -17.41
CA ALA A 285 84.07 -6.34 -16.03
C ALA A 285 83.02 -5.23 -15.93
N GLU A 286 83.07 -4.23 -16.81
CA GLU A 286 82.09 -3.13 -16.89
C GLU A 286 80.68 -3.66 -17.15
N LYS A 287 80.51 -4.59 -18.10
CA LYS A 287 79.21 -5.24 -18.35
C LYS A 287 78.69 -6.00 -17.12
N ALA A 288 79.57 -6.65 -16.35
CA ALA A 288 79.19 -7.32 -15.11
C ALA A 288 78.80 -6.33 -13.99
N VAL A 289 79.47 -5.17 -13.88
CA VAL A 289 79.12 -4.10 -12.94
C VAL A 289 77.77 -3.47 -13.30
N ILE A 290 77.50 -3.23 -14.59
CA ILE A 290 76.20 -2.71 -15.07
C ILE A 290 75.07 -3.70 -14.75
N GLU A 291 75.29 -4.99 -14.98
CA GLU A 291 74.31 -6.05 -14.71
C GLU A 291 74.04 -6.24 -13.21
N ALA A 292 75.08 -6.19 -12.37
CA ALA A 292 74.93 -6.16 -10.91
C ALA A 292 74.15 -4.90 -10.45
N THR A 293 74.48 -3.74 -11.01
CA THR A 293 73.79 -2.47 -10.71
C THR A 293 72.30 -2.53 -11.05
N ARG A 294 71.93 -3.14 -12.18
CA ARG A 294 70.53 -3.36 -12.57
C ARG A 294 69.79 -4.23 -11.57
N LYS A 295 70.41 -5.31 -11.10
CA LYS A 295 69.83 -6.23 -10.10
C LYS A 295 69.64 -5.57 -8.74
N VAL A 296 70.59 -4.73 -8.30
CA VAL A 296 70.41 -3.93 -7.07
C VAL A 296 69.20 -3.00 -7.20
N ARG A 297 69.08 -2.21 -8.28
CA ARG A 297 67.91 -1.32 -8.47
C ARG A 297 66.58 -2.05 -8.56
N ALA A 298 66.55 -3.25 -9.16
CA ALA A 298 65.35 -4.09 -9.21
C ALA A 298 64.92 -4.57 -7.81
N LEU A 299 65.89 -4.95 -6.96
CA LEU A 299 65.63 -5.33 -5.57
C LEU A 299 65.22 -4.12 -4.71
N GLU A 300 65.84 -2.96 -4.90
CA GLU A 300 65.46 -1.69 -4.25
C GLU A 300 64.00 -1.32 -4.59
N GLY A 301 63.63 -1.37 -5.88
CA GLY A 301 62.25 -1.13 -6.32
C GLY A 301 61.25 -2.12 -5.72
N SER A 302 61.59 -3.42 -5.71
CA SER A 302 60.76 -4.45 -5.09
C SER A 302 60.61 -4.28 -3.57
N TYR A 303 61.63 -3.76 -2.89
CA TYR A 303 61.60 -3.50 -1.44
C TYR A 303 60.77 -2.26 -1.09
N ILE A 304 60.84 -1.19 -1.90
CA ILE A 304 59.99 0.00 -1.77
C ILE A 304 58.51 -0.35 -1.96
N GLU A 305 58.20 -1.21 -2.94
CA GLU A 305 56.84 -1.67 -3.21
C GLU A 305 56.30 -2.58 -2.08
N GLU A 306 57.14 -3.45 -1.51
CA GLU A 306 56.78 -4.24 -0.32
C GLU A 306 56.51 -3.35 0.91
N LEU A 307 57.30 -2.28 1.11
CA LEU A 307 57.06 -1.29 2.17
C LEU A 307 55.74 -0.52 1.96
N ARG A 308 55.40 -0.16 0.70
CA ARG A 308 54.12 0.47 0.35
C ARG A 308 52.95 -0.42 0.76
N ARG A 309 52.94 -1.69 0.33
CA ARG A 309 51.86 -2.64 0.64
C ARG A 309 51.69 -2.89 2.13
N ARG A 310 52.79 -2.94 2.90
CA ARG A 310 52.72 -3.07 4.36
C ARG A 310 52.02 -1.88 5.01
N LYS A 311 52.30 -0.65 4.56
CA LYS A 311 51.64 0.56 5.05
C LYS A 311 50.16 0.61 4.67
N GLU A 312 49.81 0.18 3.45
CA GLU A 312 48.41 0.06 3.01
C GLU A 312 47.63 -0.96 3.87
N ILE A 313 48.22 -2.12 4.15
CA ILE A 313 47.63 -3.15 5.05
C ILE A 313 47.50 -2.64 6.49
N GLU A 314 48.51 -1.92 7.00
CA GLU A 314 48.49 -1.35 8.36
C GLU A 314 47.41 -0.26 8.50
N GLU A 315 47.21 0.59 7.48
CA GLU A 315 46.14 1.60 7.46
C GLU A 315 44.74 0.98 7.34
N VAL A 316 44.58 -0.09 6.57
CA VAL A 316 43.32 -0.85 6.52
C VAL A 316 43.04 -1.53 7.87
N PHE A 317 44.04 -2.18 8.47
CA PHE A 317 43.89 -2.84 9.78
C PHE A 317 43.58 -1.85 10.91
N ALA A 318 44.15 -0.64 10.87
CA ALA A 318 43.84 0.43 11.81
C ALA A 318 42.36 0.86 11.74
N LYS A 319 41.84 1.07 10.52
CA LYS A 319 40.43 1.41 10.28
C LYS A 319 39.49 0.28 10.71
N GLU A 320 39.81 -0.97 10.36
CA GLU A 320 39.00 -2.13 10.73
C GLU A 320 38.91 -2.33 12.25
N LYS A 321 40.01 -2.05 12.96
CA LYS A 321 40.06 -2.03 14.43
C LYS A 321 39.22 -0.89 15.02
N GLU A 322 39.26 0.31 14.44
CA GLU A 322 38.43 1.44 14.88
C GLU A 322 36.93 1.17 14.65
N ASN A 323 36.56 0.63 13.48
CA ASN A 323 35.21 0.17 13.17
C ASN A 323 34.74 -0.90 14.19
N SER A 324 35.58 -1.88 14.49
CA SER A 324 35.31 -2.92 15.49
C SER A 324 35.11 -2.35 16.91
N GLU A 325 35.92 -1.37 17.32
CA GLU A 325 35.78 -0.71 18.62
C GLU A 325 34.54 0.21 18.68
N ASN A 326 34.13 0.80 17.57
CA ASN A 326 32.93 1.64 17.49
C ASN A 326 31.64 0.81 17.45
N MET A 327 31.58 -0.26 16.64
CA MET A 327 30.46 -1.22 16.69
C MET A 327 30.29 -1.81 18.09
N LYS A 328 31.39 -2.12 18.79
CA LYS A 328 31.31 -2.64 20.15
C LYS A 328 30.64 -1.65 21.12
N LYS A 329 30.95 -0.35 21.04
CA LYS A 329 30.31 0.69 21.88
C LYS A 329 28.80 0.73 21.61
N GLN A 330 28.41 0.77 20.33
CA GLN A 330 27.00 0.75 19.92
C GLN A 330 26.27 -0.50 20.47
N TRP A 331 26.85 -1.70 20.34
CA TRP A 331 26.28 -2.94 20.90
C TRP A 331 26.21 -2.92 22.44
N ASP A 332 27.19 -2.33 23.14
CA ASP A 332 27.16 -2.18 24.59
C ASP A 332 26.08 -1.17 25.05
N GLU A 333 25.80 -0.11 24.26
CA GLU A 333 24.74 0.89 24.50
C GLU A 333 23.32 0.37 24.18
N GLU A 334 23.13 -0.26 23.02
CA GLU A 334 21.87 -0.91 22.62
C GLU A 334 21.46 -1.98 23.64
N ARG A 335 22.42 -2.79 24.11
CA ARG A 335 22.20 -3.79 25.16
C ARG A 335 21.77 -3.17 26.49
N LEU A 336 22.27 -1.97 26.84
CA LEU A 336 21.87 -1.27 28.05
C LEU A 336 20.41 -0.79 27.93
N THR A 337 20.06 -0.17 26.80
CA THR A 337 18.68 0.27 26.54
C THR A 337 17.69 -0.90 26.52
N ALA A 338 18.06 -2.02 25.90
CA ALA A 338 17.24 -3.24 25.91
C ALA A 338 17.08 -3.83 27.33
N MET A 339 18.08 -3.68 28.20
CA MET A 339 18.00 -4.15 29.59
C MET A 339 17.07 -3.27 30.44
N ASP A 340 17.12 -1.94 30.28
CA ASP A 340 16.20 -1.01 30.96
C ASP A 340 14.75 -1.22 30.51
N GLN A 341 14.51 -1.41 29.20
CA GLN A 341 13.20 -1.78 28.66
C GLN A 341 12.68 -3.10 29.25
N ARG A 342 13.55 -4.10 29.42
CA ARG A 342 13.15 -5.39 30.02
C ARG A 342 12.73 -5.23 31.47
N VAL A 343 13.44 -4.42 32.27
CA VAL A 343 13.07 -4.14 33.67
C VAL A 343 11.72 -3.40 33.76
N LEU A 344 11.43 -2.49 32.83
CA LEU A 344 10.12 -1.83 32.75
C LEU A 344 8.99 -2.82 32.44
N LEU A 345 9.21 -3.75 31.50
CA LEU A 345 8.25 -4.80 31.15
C LEU A 345 8.05 -5.81 32.29
N GLU A 346 9.12 -6.23 32.96
CA GLU A 346 9.07 -7.08 34.18
C GLU A 346 8.22 -6.42 35.27
N SER A 347 8.34 -5.10 35.47
CA SER A 347 7.51 -4.33 36.42
C SER A 347 6.04 -4.25 36.00
N GLN A 348 5.75 -4.07 34.71
CA GLN A 348 4.37 -4.08 34.21
C GLN A 348 3.71 -5.45 34.36
N ILE A 349 4.41 -6.53 34.01
CA ILE A 349 3.93 -7.91 34.17
C ILE A 349 3.53 -8.17 35.63
N SER A 350 4.39 -7.81 36.59
CA SER A 350 4.08 -7.99 38.02
C SER A 350 2.85 -7.18 38.49
N ASN A 351 2.58 -6.01 37.90
CA ASN A 351 1.36 -5.25 38.17
C ASN A 351 0.11 -5.97 37.63
N TYR A 352 0.18 -6.53 36.41
CA TYR A 352 -0.91 -7.31 35.83
C TYR A 352 -1.16 -8.61 36.60
N GLU A 353 -0.12 -9.33 37.02
CA GLU A 353 -0.23 -10.52 37.88
C GLU A 353 -0.96 -10.19 39.19
N TYR A 354 -0.59 -9.11 39.87
CA TYR A 354 -1.28 -8.66 41.08
C TYR A 354 -2.77 -8.39 40.82
N ARG A 355 -3.10 -7.63 39.77
CA ARG A 355 -4.50 -7.34 39.38
C ARG A 355 -5.28 -8.60 39.01
N MET A 356 -4.65 -9.58 38.36
CA MET A 356 -5.27 -10.88 38.07
C MET A 356 -5.62 -11.64 39.35
N THR A 357 -4.73 -11.68 40.36
CA THR A 357 -5.06 -12.32 41.65
C THR A 357 -6.18 -11.61 42.41
N GLU A 358 -6.29 -10.29 42.30
CA GLU A 358 -7.39 -9.51 42.90
C GLU A 358 -8.73 -9.82 42.20
N LEU A 359 -8.72 -9.92 40.86
CA LEU A 359 -9.90 -10.28 40.07
C LEU A 359 -10.34 -11.73 40.31
N ASP A 360 -9.40 -12.67 40.48
CA ASP A 360 -9.72 -14.07 40.80
C ASP A 360 -10.30 -14.22 42.21
N GLY A 361 -9.84 -13.43 43.20
CA GLY A 361 -10.48 -13.36 44.51
C GLY A 361 -11.93 -12.85 44.43
N LYS A 362 -12.18 -11.80 43.63
CA LYS A 362 -13.53 -11.29 43.36
C LYS A 362 -14.39 -12.31 42.62
N ARG A 363 -13.83 -13.02 41.63
CA ARG A 363 -14.48 -14.10 40.86
C ARG A 363 -14.92 -15.25 41.77
N GLN A 364 -14.06 -15.73 42.66
CA GLN A 364 -14.43 -16.77 43.62
C GLN A 364 -15.57 -16.30 44.54
N THR A 365 -15.47 -15.08 45.08
CA THR A 365 -16.50 -14.49 45.94
C THR A 365 -17.86 -14.39 45.23
N ALA A 366 -17.87 -14.05 43.94
CA ALA A 366 -19.09 -14.00 43.12
C ALA A 366 -19.66 -15.40 42.81
N VAL A 367 -18.81 -16.41 42.58
CA VAL A 367 -19.24 -17.81 42.42
C VAL A 367 -19.86 -18.35 43.70
N ASP A 368 -19.24 -18.11 44.86
CA ASP A 368 -19.74 -18.55 46.17
C ASP A 368 -21.11 -17.92 46.47
N LEU A 369 -21.29 -16.64 46.13
CA LEU A 369 -22.56 -15.93 46.24
C LEU A 369 -23.62 -16.45 45.26
N SER A 370 -23.23 -16.75 44.01
CA SER A 370 -24.14 -17.36 43.02
C SER A 370 -24.65 -18.72 43.51
N GLN A 371 -23.77 -19.59 44.02
CA GLN A 371 -24.16 -20.89 44.58
C GLN A 371 -25.05 -20.77 45.84
N ALA A 372 -24.99 -19.65 46.57
CA ALA A 372 -25.91 -19.38 47.66
C ALA A 372 -27.31 -19.04 47.13
N TYR A 373 -27.40 -18.16 46.13
CA TYR A 373 -28.68 -17.82 45.48
C TYR A 373 -29.29 -19.00 44.71
N GLU A 374 -28.49 -19.90 44.12
CA GLU A 374 -29.01 -21.12 43.50
C GLU A 374 -29.68 -22.04 44.53
N LYS A 375 -29.05 -22.26 45.69
CA LYS A 375 -29.66 -23.06 46.78
C LYS A 375 -30.94 -22.42 47.32
N GLU A 376 -31.00 -21.09 47.39
CA GLU A 376 -32.20 -20.37 47.80
C GLU A 376 -33.32 -20.46 46.74
N ARG A 377 -32.98 -20.27 45.45
CA ARG A 377 -33.89 -20.46 44.30
C ARG A 377 -34.44 -21.88 44.26
N ASP A 378 -33.60 -22.89 44.46
CA ASP A 378 -33.98 -24.30 44.34
C ASP A 378 -34.86 -24.71 45.53
N LYS A 379 -34.62 -24.16 46.72
CA LYS A 379 -35.55 -24.26 47.86
C LYS A 379 -36.89 -23.57 47.59
N PHE A 380 -36.89 -22.37 46.99
CA PHE A 380 -38.14 -21.71 46.58
C PHE A 380 -38.86 -22.46 45.45
N ARG A 381 -38.14 -23.19 44.59
CA ARG A 381 -38.74 -24.10 43.60
C ARG A 381 -39.37 -25.31 44.27
N GLU A 382 -38.70 -25.94 45.24
CA GLU A 382 -39.30 -27.02 46.05
C GLU A 382 -40.57 -26.54 46.79
N GLU A 383 -40.55 -25.33 47.38
CA GLU A 383 -41.75 -24.72 48.00
C GLU A 383 -42.86 -24.42 46.98
N LEU A 384 -42.50 -23.96 45.77
CA LEU A 384 -43.43 -23.70 44.68
C LEU A 384 -44.04 -24.98 44.11
N ASP A 385 -43.24 -26.03 43.89
CA ASP A 385 -43.70 -27.31 43.34
C ASP A 385 -44.63 -28.01 44.35
N ASN A 386 -44.31 -27.98 45.65
CA ASN A 386 -45.23 -28.41 46.71
C ASN A 386 -46.53 -27.58 46.73
N ALA A 387 -46.45 -26.26 46.53
CA ALA A 387 -47.64 -25.40 46.45
C ALA A 387 -48.46 -25.65 45.17
N ILE A 388 -47.82 -26.01 44.06
CA ILE A 388 -48.46 -26.41 42.79
C ILE A 388 -49.15 -27.76 42.97
N ASP A 389 -48.55 -28.75 43.62
CA ASP A 389 -49.21 -30.04 43.90
C ASP A 389 -50.41 -29.89 44.84
N VAL A 390 -50.30 -29.07 45.90
CA VAL A 390 -51.46 -28.71 46.73
C VAL A 390 -52.53 -27.98 45.90
N THR A 391 -52.12 -27.09 44.99
CA THR A 391 -53.05 -26.40 44.08
C THR A 391 -53.67 -27.36 43.07
N ASN A 392 -52.98 -28.42 42.64
CA ASN A 392 -53.49 -29.44 41.72
C ASN A 392 -54.45 -30.43 42.43
N ASP A 393 -54.21 -30.78 43.70
CA ASP A 393 -55.16 -31.51 44.55
C ASP A 393 -56.40 -30.66 44.92
N LEU A 394 -56.29 -29.32 44.85
CA LEU A 394 -57.42 -28.40 44.93
C LEU A 394 -58.13 -28.21 43.57
N LEU A 395 -57.39 -28.12 42.46
CA LEU A 395 -57.94 -27.95 41.10
C LEU A 395 -58.63 -29.22 40.58
N THR A 396 -58.14 -30.41 40.92
CA THR A 396 -58.86 -31.67 40.65
C THR A 396 -60.18 -31.71 41.43
N ARG A 397 -60.23 -31.22 42.67
CA ARG A 397 -61.49 -31.02 43.43
C ARG A 397 -62.36 -29.88 42.90
N GLN A 398 -61.80 -28.88 42.23
CA GLN A 398 -62.54 -27.78 41.59
C GLN A 398 -62.90 -28.06 40.11
N SER A 399 -62.52 -29.22 39.57
CA SER A 399 -62.82 -29.59 38.17
C SER A 399 -64.31 -29.79 37.88
N GLU A 400 -65.16 -29.87 38.92
CA GLU A 400 -66.62 -29.80 38.80
C GLU A 400 -67.17 -28.36 38.70
N ALA A 401 -66.34 -27.30 38.80
CA ALA A 401 -66.80 -25.92 39.01
C ALA A 401 -66.04 -24.82 38.21
N SER A 402 -66.32 -24.74 36.90
CA SER A 402 -66.20 -23.54 36.05
C SER A 402 -64.79 -23.04 35.63
N SER A 403 -64.79 -22.26 34.55
CA SER A 403 -63.61 -21.95 33.72
C SER A 403 -62.97 -20.57 33.95
N SER A 404 -61.84 -20.34 33.27
CA SER A 404 -61.22 -19.04 32.91
C SER A 404 -60.15 -18.47 33.85
N SER A 405 -58.92 -18.97 33.70
CA SER A 405 -57.74 -18.14 33.92
C SER A 405 -57.62 -17.09 32.79
N ARG A 406 -57.20 -15.87 33.14
CA ARG A 406 -56.82 -14.81 32.18
C ARG A 406 -55.45 -14.28 32.59
N ILE A 407 -54.46 -14.37 31.71
CA ILE A 407 -53.14 -13.77 31.92
C ILE A 407 -52.90 -12.74 30.81
N ILE A 408 -52.60 -11.52 31.27
CA ILE A 408 -51.99 -10.35 30.62
C ILE A 408 -51.80 -10.48 29.09
N ASN A 409 -52.70 -9.86 28.33
CA ASN A 409 -52.57 -9.69 26.88
C ASN A 409 -52.03 -8.30 26.53
N THR A 410 -50.71 -8.18 26.45
CA THR A 410 -50.01 -7.08 25.75
C THR A 410 -49.55 -7.60 24.41
N GLN A 411 -49.94 -6.94 23.32
CA GLN A 411 -49.71 -7.38 21.95
C GLN A 411 -48.21 -7.42 21.61
N GLN A 412 -47.62 -8.61 21.57
CA GLN A 412 -46.27 -8.84 21.07
C GLN A 412 -46.32 -9.28 19.61
N PHE A 413 -45.55 -8.61 18.73
CA PHE A 413 -45.48 -8.90 17.29
C PHE A 413 -44.49 -10.03 16.96
N PHE A 414 -44.20 -10.92 17.91
CA PHE A 414 -43.27 -12.03 17.80
C PHE A 414 -43.83 -13.24 18.58
N SER A 415 -43.52 -14.47 18.15
CA SER A 415 -43.98 -15.68 18.83
C SER A 415 -43.10 -16.04 20.02
N VAL A 416 -43.69 -16.60 21.07
CA VAL A 416 -42.94 -17.36 22.08
C VAL A 416 -42.92 -18.83 21.65
N PHE A 417 -41.74 -19.43 21.71
CA PHE A 417 -41.48 -20.85 21.44
C PHE A 417 -40.94 -21.52 22.70
N SER A 418 -41.29 -22.78 22.89
CA SER A 418 -40.76 -23.63 23.97
C SER A 418 -39.38 -24.20 23.63
N LEU A 419 -38.57 -24.52 24.65
CA LEU A 419 -37.28 -25.18 24.43
C LEU A 419 -37.42 -26.53 23.68
N SER A 420 -38.55 -27.22 23.86
CA SER A 420 -38.87 -28.45 23.10
C SER A 420 -39.06 -28.20 21.60
N GLU A 421 -39.73 -27.12 21.20
CA GLU A 421 -39.84 -26.74 19.78
C GLU A 421 -38.47 -26.37 19.18
N ILE A 422 -37.58 -25.76 19.98
CA ILE A 422 -36.20 -25.46 19.55
C ILE A 422 -35.39 -26.75 19.36
N HIS A 423 -35.49 -27.72 20.28
CA HIS A 423 -34.86 -29.03 20.12
C HIS A 423 -35.37 -29.76 18.86
N GLU A 424 -36.67 -29.77 18.59
CA GLU A 424 -37.22 -30.39 17.38
C GLU A 424 -36.73 -29.67 16.11
N ALA A 425 -36.83 -28.34 16.07
CA ALA A 425 -36.47 -27.54 14.90
C ALA A 425 -34.97 -27.56 14.54
N THR A 426 -34.10 -27.91 15.49
CA THR A 426 -32.63 -28.01 15.34
C THR A 426 -32.12 -29.46 15.27
N SER A 427 -33.00 -30.46 15.15
CA SER A 427 -32.64 -31.89 15.20
C SER A 427 -31.84 -32.28 16.45
N SER A 428 -32.19 -31.71 17.60
CA SER A 428 -31.44 -31.77 18.87
C SER A 428 -30.05 -31.12 18.81
N PHE A 429 -29.98 -29.90 18.24
CA PHE A 429 -28.75 -29.14 18.03
C PHE A 429 -27.69 -29.90 17.20
N ASP A 430 -28.13 -30.46 16.06
CA ASP A 430 -27.23 -31.19 15.15
C ASP A 430 -26.16 -30.26 14.55
N GLN A 431 -24.89 -30.67 14.64
CA GLN A 431 -23.74 -29.87 14.19
C GLN A 431 -23.76 -29.56 12.68
N SER A 432 -24.48 -30.33 11.87
CA SER A 432 -24.69 -30.06 10.44
C SER A 432 -25.65 -28.89 10.17
N LEU A 433 -26.41 -28.46 11.18
CA LEU A 433 -27.27 -27.28 11.15
C LEU A 433 -26.63 -26.04 11.78
N LEU A 434 -25.44 -26.15 12.37
CA LEU A 434 -24.71 -25.02 12.95
C LEU A 434 -24.28 -24.02 11.86
N ILE A 435 -24.71 -22.77 11.99
CA ILE A 435 -24.30 -21.65 11.13
C ILE A 435 -23.03 -20.99 11.68
N TRP A 436 -22.98 -20.75 13.00
CA TRP A 436 -21.79 -20.28 13.70
C TRP A 436 -21.80 -20.64 15.19
N GLU A 437 -20.61 -20.67 15.78
CA GLU A 437 -20.34 -20.82 17.21
C GLU A 437 -19.25 -19.82 17.61
N HIS A 438 -19.44 -19.10 18.72
CA HIS A 438 -18.41 -18.25 19.32
C HIS A 438 -18.72 -17.94 20.80
N GLY A 439 -17.77 -17.36 21.55
CA GLY A 439 -17.85 -17.20 23.03
C GLY A 439 -19.06 -16.46 23.62
N TYR A 440 -19.96 -15.92 22.79
CA TYR A 440 -21.22 -15.27 23.19
C TYR A 440 -22.48 -16.13 22.93
N GLY A 441 -22.38 -17.24 22.20
CA GLY A 441 -23.50 -18.15 21.90
C GLY A 441 -23.28 -19.04 20.67
N THR A 442 -24.34 -19.70 20.23
CA THR A 442 -24.40 -20.52 19.01
C THR A 442 -25.58 -20.12 18.12
N MET A 443 -25.49 -20.36 16.82
CA MET A 443 -26.56 -20.10 15.86
C MET A 443 -26.81 -21.33 14.99
N TYR A 444 -28.04 -21.83 14.98
CA TYR A 444 -28.46 -22.98 14.18
C TYR A 444 -29.45 -22.58 13.11
N LYS A 445 -29.40 -23.26 11.96
CA LYS A 445 -30.50 -23.30 10.99
C LYS A 445 -31.59 -24.22 11.53
N GLY A 446 -32.83 -23.76 11.54
CA GLY A 446 -33.96 -24.59 11.97
C GLY A 446 -35.17 -24.48 11.06
N THR A 447 -36.17 -25.32 11.31
CA THR A 447 -37.51 -25.19 10.71
C THR A 447 -38.57 -25.18 11.81
N LEU A 448 -39.05 -24.00 12.20
CA LEU A 448 -40.12 -23.83 13.18
C LEU A 448 -41.45 -23.65 12.46
N ARG A 449 -42.43 -24.51 12.75
CA ARG A 449 -43.81 -24.43 12.21
C ARG A 449 -43.83 -24.20 10.68
N TYR A 450 -43.04 -25.02 9.96
CA TYR A 450 -42.79 -24.98 8.51
C TYR A 450 -42.04 -23.75 7.96
N THR A 451 -41.61 -22.82 8.80
CA THR A 451 -40.81 -21.64 8.41
C THR A 451 -39.32 -21.92 8.62
N GLN A 452 -38.46 -21.64 7.63
CA GLN A 452 -37.00 -21.69 7.83
C GLN A 452 -36.54 -20.49 8.67
N VAL A 453 -35.77 -20.77 9.72
CA VAL A 453 -35.36 -19.80 10.74
C VAL A 453 -33.88 -19.91 11.06
N ALA A 454 -33.31 -18.81 11.56
CA ALA A 454 -32.01 -18.80 12.23
C ALA A 454 -32.25 -18.67 13.74
N ILE A 455 -31.73 -19.61 14.53
CA ILE A 455 -31.98 -19.75 15.97
C ILE A 455 -30.68 -19.49 16.72
N LYS A 456 -30.58 -18.33 17.38
CA LYS A 456 -29.43 -17.83 18.14
C LYS A 456 -29.63 -18.18 19.62
N MET A 457 -28.90 -19.17 20.13
CA MET A 457 -28.87 -19.51 21.55
C MET A 457 -27.74 -18.71 22.22
N LEU A 458 -28.10 -17.82 23.15
CA LEU A 458 -27.13 -17.01 23.90
C LEU A 458 -26.59 -17.77 25.11
N ASN A 459 -25.31 -17.59 25.42
CA ASN A 459 -24.71 -18.17 26.63
C ASN A 459 -25.40 -17.62 27.91
N PRO A 460 -25.38 -18.32 29.06
CA PRO A 460 -26.16 -17.94 30.25
C PRO A 460 -25.93 -16.53 30.82
N GLY A 461 -24.79 -15.88 30.49
CA GLY A 461 -24.52 -14.48 30.83
C GLY A 461 -25.16 -13.44 29.88
N GLY A 462 -25.79 -13.87 28.78
CA GLY A 462 -26.33 -13.03 27.71
C GLY A 462 -27.69 -12.39 27.98
N ALA A 463 -28.21 -12.49 29.22
CA ALA A 463 -29.56 -12.05 29.57
C ALA A 463 -29.84 -10.55 29.37
N SER A 464 -28.81 -9.69 29.35
CA SER A 464 -28.91 -8.28 28.97
C SER A 464 -29.09 -8.11 27.47
N VAL A 465 -28.16 -8.66 26.67
CA VAL A 465 -28.18 -8.66 25.20
C VAL A 465 -29.50 -9.24 24.67
N PHE A 466 -29.97 -10.36 25.24
CA PHE A 466 -31.29 -10.93 24.94
C PHE A 466 -32.42 -9.91 25.11
N ARG A 467 -32.41 -9.16 26.21
CA ARG A 467 -33.46 -8.19 26.54
C ARG A 467 -33.38 -6.95 25.64
N GLU A 468 -32.18 -6.44 25.39
CA GLU A 468 -31.91 -5.29 24.52
C GLU A 468 -32.33 -5.59 23.07
N GLU A 469 -31.91 -6.74 22.53
CA GLU A 469 -32.21 -7.14 21.14
C GLU A 469 -33.72 -7.42 20.93
N VAL A 470 -34.40 -7.99 21.93
CA VAL A 470 -35.88 -8.14 21.91
C VAL A 470 -36.59 -6.81 22.07
N ASP A 471 -36.14 -5.92 22.96
CA ASP A 471 -36.80 -4.63 23.21
C ASP A 471 -36.75 -3.72 21.97
N VAL A 472 -35.66 -3.76 21.19
CA VAL A 472 -35.58 -3.07 19.89
C VAL A 472 -36.39 -3.79 18.82
N LEU A 473 -36.08 -5.06 18.51
CA LEU A 473 -36.66 -5.74 17.33
C LEU A 473 -38.14 -6.09 17.46
N SER A 474 -38.72 -6.03 18.67
CA SER A 474 -40.17 -6.15 18.86
C SER A 474 -40.95 -4.86 18.55
N LYS A 475 -40.27 -3.70 18.55
CA LYS A 475 -40.87 -2.37 18.35
C LYS A 475 -40.55 -1.77 16.99
N PHE A 476 -39.33 -2.00 16.49
CA PHE A 476 -38.79 -1.34 15.31
C PHE A 476 -38.65 -2.32 14.15
N ARG A 477 -39.17 -1.94 12.97
CA ARG A 477 -39.02 -2.70 11.71
C ARG A 477 -38.64 -1.74 10.58
N HIS A 478 -37.63 -2.14 9.81
CA HIS A 478 -37.08 -1.44 8.66
C HIS A 478 -36.49 -2.51 7.70
N PRO A 479 -36.49 -2.33 6.37
CA PRO A 479 -36.08 -3.38 5.42
C PRO A 479 -34.70 -3.99 5.73
N ASN A 480 -33.75 -3.13 6.11
CA ASN A 480 -32.36 -3.49 6.42
C ASN A 480 -32.10 -3.77 7.92
N LEU A 481 -33.14 -4.07 8.70
CA LEU A 481 -33.00 -4.72 10.00
C LEU A 481 -33.44 -6.19 9.89
N ILE A 482 -32.88 -7.05 10.74
CA ILE A 482 -33.28 -8.46 10.81
C ILE A 482 -34.67 -8.60 11.47
N THR A 483 -35.51 -9.46 10.91
CA THR A 483 -36.85 -9.73 11.46
C THR A 483 -36.75 -10.74 12.60
N LEU A 484 -37.06 -10.30 13.82
CA LEU A 484 -37.36 -11.18 14.93
C LEU A 484 -38.71 -11.86 14.70
N ILE A 485 -38.71 -13.17 14.51
CA ILE A 485 -39.90 -14.02 14.37
C ILE A 485 -40.39 -14.47 15.76
N GLY A 486 -39.48 -14.71 16.70
CA GLY A 486 -39.84 -15.12 18.05
C GLY A 486 -38.68 -15.27 19.02
N VAL A 487 -39.01 -15.75 20.22
CA VAL A 487 -38.07 -15.94 21.35
C VAL A 487 -38.34 -17.27 22.06
N CYS A 488 -37.30 -17.84 22.65
CA CYS A 488 -37.33 -18.97 23.58
C CYS A 488 -36.73 -18.51 24.93
N PRO A 489 -37.53 -17.94 25.85
CA PRO A 489 -37.02 -17.27 27.05
C PRO A 489 -36.31 -18.19 28.04
N GLU A 490 -36.57 -19.50 27.96
CA GLU A 490 -36.01 -20.54 28.85
C GLU A 490 -34.47 -20.60 28.79
N GLU A 491 -33.89 -20.41 27.60
CA GLU A 491 -32.45 -20.51 27.31
C GLU A 491 -31.96 -19.32 26.45
N TYR A 492 -32.57 -18.14 26.66
CA TYR A 492 -32.25 -16.87 25.97
C TYR A 492 -32.17 -16.99 24.42
N GLY A 493 -33.01 -17.84 23.83
CA GLY A 493 -33.01 -18.12 22.40
C GLY A 493 -33.73 -17.06 21.58
N LEU A 494 -33.12 -16.58 20.49
CA LEU A 494 -33.67 -15.58 19.59
C LEU A 494 -33.87 -16.19 18.20
N ILE A 495 -35.07 -16.04 17.63
CA ILE A 495 -35.49 -16.70 16.39
C ILE A 495 -35.73 -15.65 15.31
N TYR A 496 -34.93 -15.71 14.25
CA TYR A 496 -34.92 -14.76 13.14
C TYR A 496 -35.36 -15.38 11.81
N GLU A 497 -35.64 -14.53 10.83
CA GLU A 497 -35.64 -14.92 9.41
C GLU A 497 -34.31 -15.58 9.02
N TYR A 498 -34.36 -16.68 8.25
CA TYR A 498 -33.16 -17.34 7.76
C TYR A 498 -32.61 -16.65 6.51
N LEU A 499 -31.36 -16.19 6.58
CA LEU A 499 -30.69 -15.40 5.54
C LEU A 499 -29.60 -16.23 4.84
N PRO A 500 -29.82 -16.68 3.59
CA PRO A 500 -29.06 -17.77 2.99
C PRO A 500 -27.63 -17.40 2.56
N ASN A 501 -27.31 -16.11 2.40
CA ASN A 501 -25.96 -15.66 2.04
C ASN A 501 -25.05 -15.41 3.25
N GLY A 502 -25.49 -15.72 4.48
CA GLY A 502 -24.66 -15.66 5.68
C GLY A 502 -24.28 -14.24 6.12
N SER A 503 -23.17 -14.10 6.87
CA SER A 503 -22.70 -12.78 7.33
C SER A 503 -21.85 -12.07 6.26
N LEU A 504 -21.78 -10.75 6.34
CA LEU A 504 -20.90 -9.94 5.50
C LEU A 504 -19.43 -10.34 5.69
N ARG A 505 -19.00 -10.73 6.90
CA ARG A 505 -17.66 -11.28 7.15
C ARG A 505 -17.40 -12.58 6.41
N ASP A 506 -18.34 -13.52 6.39
CA ASP A 506 -18.20 -14.78 5.65
C ASP A 506 -18.07 -14.50 4.13
N ARG A 507 -18.81 -13.49 3.64
CA ARG A 507 -18.87 -13.15 2.21
C ARG A 507 -17.70 -12.29 1.71
N LEU A 508 -17.17 -11.39 2.54
CA LEU A 508 -15.90 -10.69 2.25
C LEU A 508 -14.71 -11.66 2.30
N SER A 509 -14.72 -12.65 3.20
CA SER A 509 -13.68 -13.68 3.25
C SER A 509 -13.84 -14.80 2.22
N CYS A 510 -14.86 -14.73 1.34
CA CYS A 510 -15.18 -15.73 0.31
C CYS A 510 -15.25 -17.17 0.84
N LYS A 511 -15.77 -17.32 2.07
CA LYS A 511 -15.91 -18.58 2.78
C LYS A 511 -16.65 -19.62 1.93
N ASP A 512 -16.27 -20.89 2.09
CA ASP A 512 -16.78 -22.04 1.34
C ASP A 512 -16.61 -21.91 -0.19
N ASN A 513 -15.67 -21.07 -0.63
CA ASN A 513 -15.43 -20.66 -2.02
C ASN A 513 -16.62 -19.90 -2.66
N THR A 514 -17.42 -19.21 -1.85
CA THR A 514 -18.48 -18.32 -2.35
C THR A 514 -17.86 -17.17 -3.17
N PRO A 515 -18.42 -16.81 -4.34
CA PRO A 515 -17.83 -15.82 -5.23
C PRO A 515 -17.74 -14.43 -4.56
N PRO A 516 -16.73 -13.59 -4.89
CA PRO A 516 -16.61 -12.25 -4.32
C PRO A 516 -17.86 -11.39 -4.49
N LEU A 517 -18.11 -10.50 -3.53
CA LEU A 517 -19.14 -9.46 -3.68
C LEU A 517 -18.65 -8.40 -4.66
N SER A 518 -19.44 -8.09 -5.70
CA SER A 518 -19.14 -7.01 -6.66
C SER A 518 -19.09 -5.65 -5.97
N TRP A 519 -18.33 -4.70 -6.52
CA TRP A 519 -18.25 -3.35 -5.93
C TRP A 519 -19.63 -2.68 -5.85
N GLN A 520 -20.52 -2.93 -6.82
CA GLN A 520 -21.89 -2.43 -6.80
C GLN A 520 -22.64 -2.95 -5.58
N THR A 521 -22.60 -4.28 -5.34
CA THR A 521 -23.21 -4.91 -4.16
C THR A 521 -22.65 -4.32 -2.87
N ARG A 522 -21.34 -4.08 -2.79
CA ARG A 522 -20.70 -3.49 -1.61
C ARG A 522 -21.14 -2.05 -1.33
N ILE A 523 -21.34 -1.23 -2.38
CA ILE A 523 -21.89 0.12 -2.25
C ILE A 523 -23.37 0.10 -1.87
N CYS A 524 -24.17 -0.84 -2.38
CA CYS A 524 -25.55 -1.04 -1.93
C CYS A 524 -25.61 -1.36 -0.42
N ILE A 525 -24.80 -2.33 0.04
CA ILE A 525 -24.71 -2.69 1.47
C ILE A 525 -24.33 -1.48 2.33
N ALA A 526 -23.38 -0.64 1.89
CA ALA A 526 -23.04 0.59 2.61
C ALA A 526 -24.23 1.58 2.69
N ALA A 527 -24.98 1.77 1.60
CA ALA A 527 -26.15 2.64 1.59
C ALA A 527 -27.30 2.09 2.47
N GLU A 528 -27.59 0.79 2.38
CA GLU A 528 -28.61 0.09 3.16
C GLU A 528 -28.36 0.19 4.68
N LEU A 529 -27.12 -0.04 5.10
CA LEU A 529 -26.70 0.15 6.49
C LEU A 529 -26.81 1.61 6.94
N CYS A 530 -26.49 2.57 6.07
CA CYS A 530 -26.70 3.99 6.33
C CYS A 530 -28.19 4.31 6.55
N SER A 531 -29.10 3.72 5.76
CA SER A 531 -30.55 3.84 5.96
C SER A 531 -31.01 3.27 7.31
N ALA A 532 -30.52 2.09 7.68
CA ALA A 532 -30.83 1.48 8.98
C ALA A 532 -30.36 2.34 10.16
N LEU A 533 -29.14 2.88 10.09
CA LEU A 533 -28.59 3.76 11.14
C LEU A 533 -29.36 5.08 11.23
N ILE A 534 -29.73 5.71 10.10
CA ILE A 534 -30.57 6.91 10.09
C ILE A 534 -31.91 6.66 10.79
N PHE A 535 -32.56 5.52 10.52
CA PHE A 535 -33.82 5.13 11.14
C PHE A 535 -33.70 4.90 12.66
N LEU A 536 -32.64 4.21 13.10
CA LEU A 536 -32.36 3.99 14.53
C LEU A 536 -32.03 5.31 15.26
N HIS A 537 -31.19 6.16 14.66
CA HIS A 537 -30.73 7.42 15.26
C HIS A 537 -31.82 8.51 15.28
N SER A 538 -32.79 8.48 14.36
CA SER A 538 -33.93 9.40 14.33
C SER A 538 -35.14 8.95 15.16
N SER A 539 -35.06 7.79 15.82
CA SER A 539 -36.15 7.26 16.66
C SER A 539 -36.45 8.15 17.88
N ASN A 540 -37.73 8.23 18.23
CA ASN A 540 -38.27 9.14 19.25
C ASN A 540 -39.02 8.31 20.33
N PRO A 541 -38.92 8.61 21.64
CA PRO A 541 -38.30 9.79 22.26
C PRO A 541 -36.78 9.74 22.43
N HIS A 542 -36.14 8.58 22.21
CA HIS A 542 -34.70 8.40 22.40
C HIS A 542 -34.08 7.72 21.17
N SER A 543 -32.98 8.30 20.68
CA SER A 543 -32.14 7.74 19.61
C SER A 543 -31.60 6.37 20.01
N ILE A 544 -31.72 5.38 19.12
CA ILE A 544 -31.24 4.02 19.38
C ILE A 544 -29.83 3.87 18.83
N VAL A 545 -28.84 3.75 19.72
CA VAL A 545 -27.45 3.44 19.36
C VAL A 545 -27.32 1.91 19.24
N HIS A 546 -26.66 1.42 18.20
CA HIS A 546 -26.51 -0.02 17.94
C HIS A 546 -25.45 -0.67 18.83
N GLY A 547 -24.32 0.01 19.05
CA GLY A 547 -23.29 -0.35 20.03
C GLY A 547 -22.35 -1.50 19.63
N ASP A 548 -22.84 -2.51 18.89
CA ASP A 548 -22.04 -3.65 18.40
C ASP A 548 -22.08 -3.77 16.87
N LEU A 549 -21.86 -2.65 16.16
CA LEU A 549 -21.94 -2.60 14.70
C LEU A 549 -20.65 -3.20 14.06
N LYS A 550 -20.77 -4.37 13.41
CA LYS A 550 -19.64 -5.12 12.81
C LYS A 550 -20.07 -6.06 11.69
N ALA A 551 -19.13 -6.52 10.86
CA ALA A 551 -19.38 -7.37 9.70
C ALA A 551 -19.93 -8.78 10.02
N GLU A 552 -19.77 -9.26 11.26
CA GLU A 552 -20.42 -10.47 11.78
C GLU A 552 -21.93 -10.31 12.00
N ASN A 553 -22.35 -9.08 12.35
CA ASN A 553 -23.71 -8.74 12.76
C ASN A 553 -24.58 -8.27 11.59
N ILE A 554 -24.01 -8.23 10.38
CA ILE A 554 -24.67 -7.84 9.13
C ILE A 554 -24.86 -9.11 8.29
N PHE A 555 -26.11 -9.49 8.03
CA PHE A 555 -26.47 -10.67 7.26
C PHE A 555 -27.02 -10.29 5.89
N LEU A 556 -26.84 -11.17 4.90
CA LEU A 556 -27.28 -10.94 3.52
C LEU A 556 -28.41 -11.92 3.13
N ASP A 557 -29.49 -11.37 2.56
CA ASP A 557 -30.61 -12.15 2.04
C ASP A 557 -30.28 -12.81 0.68
N ALA A 558 -31.25 -13.47 0.04
CA ALA A 558 -31.07 -14.13 -1.25
C ALA A 558 -30.71 -13.18 -2.41
N GLY A 559 -31.08 -11.90 -2.33
CA GLY A 559 -30.73 -10.84 -3.29
C GLY A 559 -29.45 -10.06 -2.94
N PHE A 560 -28.75 -10.45 -1.87
CA PHE A 560 -27.65 -9.71 -1.24
C PHE A 560 -28.06 -8.37 -0.58
N VAL A 561 -29.33 -8.17 -0.28
CA VAL A 561 -29.80 -7.05 0.56
C VAL A 561 -29.34 -7.30 2.00
N SER A 562 -28.73 -6.29 2.61
CA SER A 562 -28.19 -6.37 3.96
C SER A 562 -29.26 -6.14 5.04
N LYS A 563 -29.11 -6.89 6.14
CA LYS A 563 -29.95 -6.86 7.33
C LYS A 563 -29.07 -6.83 8.58
N LEU A 564 -29.20 -5.76 9.36
CA LEU A 564 -28.46 -5.53 10.60
C LEU A 564 -29.14 -6.24 11.79
N SER A 565 -28.31 -6.83 12.65
CA SER A 565 -28.66 -7.61 13.84
C SER A 565 -27.62 -7.39 14.93
N GLY A 566 -27.77 -8.02 16.11
CA GLY A 566 -26.74 -7.97 17.15
C GLY A 566 -26.77 -6.66 17.95
N PHE A 567 -27.97 -6.20 18.29
CA PHE A 567 -28.15 -5.06 19.19
C PHE A 567 -27.64 -5.41 20.59
N GLY A 568 -26.73 -4.60 21.14
CA GLY A 568 -26.17 -4.84 22.46
C GLY A 568 -25.18 -3.76 22.90
N ILE A 569 -25.37 -3.23 24.10
CA ILE A 569 -24.70 -2.02 24.62
C ILE A 569 -23.22 -2.27 25.03
N SER A 570 -22.73 -3.51 25.02
CA SER A 570 -21.62 -3.94 25.88
C SER A 570 -20.19 -3.97 25.31
N ASN A 571 -19.95 -3.73 24.00
CA ASN A 571 -18.66 -4.06 23.36
C ASN A 571 -17.92 -2.91 22.63
N HIS A 572 -18.42 -1.68 22.59
CA HIS A 572 -17.75 -0.59 21.85
C HIS A 572 -16.53 -0.03 22.63
N PRO A 573 -15.35 0.20 22.01
CA PRO A 573 -14.18 0.72 22.72
C PRO A 573 -14.44 2.07 23.43
N GLU A 574 -15.07 3.00 22.71
CA GLU A 574 -15.46 4.33 23.24
C GLU A 574 -16.39 4.23 24.47
N TYR A 575 -17.20 3.18 24.56
CA TYR A 575 -18.05 2.90 25.73
C TYR A 575 -17.26 2.35 26.92
N LEU A 576 -16.29 1.48 26.66
CA LEU A 576 -15.40 0.92 27.69
C LEU A 576 -14.47 1.99 28.30
N GLU A 577 -14.18 3.06 27.56
CA GLU A 577 -13.36 4.19 28.01
C GLU A 577 -14.18 5.33 28.65
N THR A 578 -15.32 5.72 28.06
CA THR A 578 -16.09 6.89 28.51
C THR A 578 -17.31 6.55 29.38
N GLY A 579 -17.86 5.34 29.26
CA GLY A 579 -19.13 4.94 29.87
C GLY A 579 -20.39 5.45 29.14
N GLU A 580 -20.24 6.22 28.05
CA GLU A 580 -21.36 6.74 27.27
C GLU A 580 -21.35 6.18 25.83
N LEU A 581 -22.54 5.85 25.31
CA LEU A 581 -22.73 5.39 23.93
C LEU A 581 -23.50 6.43 23.13
N SER A 582 -23.01 6.76 21.93
CA SER A 582 -23.55 7.84 21.12
C SER A 582 -23.79 7.40 19.67
N PRO A 583 -24.67 8.10 18.92
CA PRO A 583 -24.78 7.92 17.47
C PRO A 583 -23.43 8.08 16.72
N LYS A 584 -22.48 8.87 17.26
CA LYS A 584 -21.13 9.03 16.69
C LYS A 584 -20.26 7.78 16.83
N SER A 585 -20.56 6.90 17.79
CA SER A 585 -19.88 5.62 18.01
C SER A 585 -20.25 4.62 16.90
N ASP A 586 -21.54 4.54 16.57
CA ASP A 586 -22.01 3.75 15.41
C ASP A 586 -21.42 4.30 14.09
N ILE A 587 -21.30 5.62 13.93
CA ILE A 587 -20.71 6.24 12.73
C ILE A 587 -19.24 5.84 12.57
N TYR A 588 -18.45 5.79 13.66
CA TYR A 588 -17.08 5.27 13.62
C TYR A 588 -17.04 3.82 13.13
N SER A 589 -17.84 2.95 13.76
CA SER A 589 -17.93 1.53 13.40
C SER A 589 -18.43 1.32 11.95
N PHE A 590 -19.32 2.17 11.47
CA PHE A 590 -19.80 2.20 10.08
C PHE A 590 -18.69 2.61 9.10
N GLY A 591 -17.84 3.58 9.47
CA GLY A 591 -16.63 3.94 8.72
C GLY A 591 -15.70 2.74 8.52
N ILE A 592 -15.43 1.99 9.60
CA ILE A 592 -14.63 0.75 9.54
C ILE A 592 -15.26 -0.26 8.55
N ILE A 593 -16.58 -0.45 8.57
CA ILE A 593 -17.27 -1.35 7.63
C ILE A 593 -17.12 -0.88 6.18
N ILE A 594 -17.20 0.42 5.89
CA ILE A 594 -16.93 0.94 4.53
C ILE A 594 -15.48 0.62 4.11
N LEU A 595 -14.50 0.79 5.00
CA LEU A 595 -13.11 0.43 4.71
C LEU A 595 -12.96 -1.08 4.44
N GLN A 596 -13.66 -1.94 5.19
CA GLN A 596 -13.67 -3.39 4.93
C GLN A 596 -14.35 -3.74 3.59
N LEU A 597 -15.43 -3.03 3.22
CA LEU A 597 -16.10 -3.19 1.93
C LEU A 597 -15.19 -2.79 0.76
N LEU A 598 -14.49 -1.65 0.84
CA LEU A 598 -13.56 -1.17 -0.18
C LEU A 598 -12.37 -2.11 -0.39
N THR A 599 -11.84 -2.71 0.69
CA THR A 599 -10.52 -3.37 0.68
C THR A 599 -10.56 -4.89 0.82
N GLY A 600 -11.68 -5.48 1.25
CA GLY A 600 -11.79 -6.90 1.59
C GLY A 600 -11.02 -7.31 2.85
N LYS A 601 -10.37 -6.38 3.55
CA LYS A 601 -9.43 -6.67 4.65
C LYS A 601 -10.12 -6.73 6.03
N SER A 602 -9.39 -7.26 7.00
CA SER A 602 -9.75 -7.21 8.42
C SER A 602 -9.67 -5.78 8.95
N ARG A 603 -10.42 -5.48 10.02
CA ARG A 603 -10.46 -4.18 10.72
C ARG A 603 -9.13 -3.70 11.33
N ALA A 604 -8.10 -4.56 11.40
CA ALA A 604 -6.83 -4.23 12.02
C ALA A 604 -5.99 -3.27 11.14
N ASN A 605 -5.55 -2.15 11.73
CA ASN A 605 -4.74 -1.10 11.12
C ASN A 605 -5.33 -0.50 9.82
N ILE A 606 -6.64 -0.65 9.62
CA ILE A 606 -7.30 -0.38 8.32
C ILE A 606 -7.48 1.12 8.05
N VAL A 607 -7.54 1.94 9.11
CA VAL A 607 -7.69 3.40 9.03
C VAL A 607 -6.36 4.03 8.62
N GLU A 608 -5.29 3.66 9.32
CA GLU A 608 -3.91 4.11 9.07
C GLU A 608 -3.47 3.69 7.67
N THR A 609 -3.68 2.41 7.30
CA THR A 609 -3.35 1.90 5.95
C THR A 609 -4.10 2.65 4.84
N MET A 610 -5.36 3.05 5.08
CA MET A 610 -6.14 3.82 4.08
C MET A 610 -5.68 5.27 4.00
N GLN A 611 -5.38 5.91 5.13
CA GLN A 611 -4.85 7.28 5.18
C GLN A 611 -3.52 7.37 4.43
N GLU A 612 -2.54 6.52 4.78
CA GLU A 612 -1.23 6.44 4.11
C GLU A 612 -1.37 6.26 2.58
N ILE A 613 -2.28 5.38 2.14
CA ILE A 613 -2.49 5.07 0.72
C ILE A 613 -3.14 6.22 -0.04
N LEU A 614 -4.06 6.97 0.58
CA LEU A 614 -4.66 8.16 -0.02
C LEU A 614 -3.68 9.34 -0.08
N ASP A 615 -2.83 9.51 0.93
CA ASP A 615 -1.77 10.53 0.93
C ASP A 615 -0.67 10.24 -0.09
N MET A 616 -0.35 8.95 -0.30
CA MET A 616 0.47 8.49 -1.43
C MET A 616 -0.26 8.59 -2.79
N GLY A 617 -1.57 8.80 -2.81
CA GLY A 617 -2.39 8.90 -4.02
C GLY A 617 -2.64 7.58 -4.76
N ASN A 618 -2.37 6.42 -4.13
CA ASN A 618 -2.35 5.10 -4.78
C ASN A 618 -3.46 4.17 -4.29
N LEU A 619 -4.71 4.67 -4.25
CA LEU A 619 -5.88 3.91 -3.75
C LEU A 619 -6.07 2.55 -4.43
N ASN A 620 -5.71 2.43 -5.72
CA ASN A 620 -5.80 1.18 -6.48
C ASN A 620 -4.96 0.02 -5.89
N ALA A 621 -3.90 0.31 -5.13
CA ALA A 621 -3.10 -0.72 -4.45
C ALA A 621 -3.77 -1.30 -3.19
N LEU A 622 -4.88 -0.70 -2.72
CA LEU A 622 -5.59 -1.10 -1.51
C LEU A 622 -7.04 -1.54 -1.76
N LEU A 623 -7.66 -1.14 -2.87
CA LEU A 623 -8.98 -1.60 -3.29
C LEU A 623 -8.98 -3.10 -3.59
N ASP A 624 -10.10 -3.76 -3.26
CA ASP A 624 -10.28 -5.19 -3.49
C ASP A 624 -10.56 -5.47 -4.97
N SER A 625 -9.52 -5.88 -5.71
CA SER A 625 -9.62 -6.26 -7.12
C SER A 625 -10.52 -7.47 -7.38
N SER A 626 -10.86 -8.27 -6.37
CA SER A 626 -11.84 -9.36 -6.51
C SER A 626 -13.28 -8.84 -6.65
N ALA A 627 -13.55 -7.59 -6.28
CA ALA A 627 -14.85 -6.93 -6.45
C ALA A 627 -15.12 -6.45 -7.90
N GLY A 628 -14.14 -6.60 -8.80
CA GLY A 628 -14.18 -6.11 -10.17
C GLY A 628 -13.64 -4.67 -10.32
N ASP A 629 -13.90 -4.06 -11.48
CA ASP A 629 -13.36 -2.76 -11.86
C ASP A 629 -13.99 -1.61 -11.05
N TRP A 630 -13.37 -1.25 -9.92
CA TRP A 630 -13.78 -0.13 -9.09
C TRP A 630 -13.73 1.20 -9.87
N PRO A 631 -14.82 1.98 -9.91
CA PRO A 631 -14.81 3.31 -10.49
C PRO A 631 -14.04 4.28 -9.58
N PHE A 632 -12.79 4.57 -9.94
CA PHE A 632 -11.78 5.21 -9.09
C PHE A 632 -12.27 6.47 -8.34
N VAL A 633 -12.95 7.40 -9.04
CA VAL A 633 -13.39 8.68 -8.43
C VAL A 633 -14.41 8.44 -7.32
N GLN A 634 -15.35 7.54 -7.55
CA GLN A 634 -16.37 7.13 -6.60
C GLN A 634 -15.76 6.33 -5.44
N ALA A 635 -14.83 5.42 -5.73
CA ALA A 635 -14.10 4.67 -4.71
C ALA A 635 -13.28 5.61 -3.80
N GLN A 636 -12.62 6.62 -4.36
CA GLN A 636 -11.88 7.65 -3.61
C GLN A 636 -12.82 8.53 -2.78
N GLN A 637 -13.97 8.93 -3.33
CA GLN A 637 -14.98 9.70 -2.59
C GLN A 637 -15.51 8.91 -1.38
N VAL A 638 -15.76 7.60 -1.54
CA VAL A 638 -16.22 6.71 -0.47
C VAL A 638 -15.10 6.42 0.54
N ALA A 639 -13.84 6.32 0.11
CA ALA A 639 -12.70 6.15 1.01
C ALA A 639 -12.46 7.38 1.90
N HIS A 640 -12.48 8.59 1.36
CA HIS A 640 -12.41 9.82 2.16
C HIS A 640 -13.62 9.98 3.09
N LEU A 641 -14.81 9.57 2.68
CA LEU A 641 -15.99 9.56 3.54
C LEU A 641 -15.82 8.58 4.71
N ALA A 642 -15.28 7.39 4.46
CA ALA A 642 -15.02 6.37 5.47
C ALA A 642 -13.97 6.83 6.51
N LEU A 643 -12.88 7.47 6.07
CA LEU A 643 -11.89 8.07 6.97
C LEU A 643 -12.50 9.17 7.84
N ARG A 644 -13.35 10.03 7.29
CA ARG A 644 -14.09 11.03 8.09
C ARG A 644 -15.05 10.39 9.09
N CYS A 645 -15.68 9.26 8.77
CA CYS A 645 -16.46 8.48 9.73
C CYS A 645 -15.56 7.94 10.86
N CYS A 646 -14.33 7.54 10.56
CA CYS A 646 -13.34 7.04 11.51
C CYS A 646 -12.52 8.12 12.25
N ASP A 647 -12.92 9.40 12.23
CA ASP A 647 -12.19 10.47 12.92
C ASP A 647 -12.15 10.23 14.44
N SER A 648 -11.00 10.49 15.07
CA SER A 648 -10.83 10.32 16.51
C SER A 648 -11.74 11.23 17.32
N ASP A 649 -12.04 12.45 16.86
CA ASP A 649 -13.00 13.35 17.49
C ASP A 649 -14.44 13.06 16.99
N PRO A 650 -15.38 12.65 17.88
CA PRO A 650 -16.80 12.47 17.54
C PRO A 650 -17.46 13.68 16.85
N SER A 651 -16.92 14.88 17.08
CA SER A 651 -17.41 16.16 16.52
C SER A 651 -17.11 16.29 15.04
N ASN A 652 -15.96 15.76 14.57
CA ASN A 652 -15.52 15.82 13.17
C ASN A 652 -16.22 14.78 12.29
N ARG A 653 -16.63 13.65 12.89
CA ARG A 653 -17.37 12.57 12.22
C ARG A 653 -18.61 13.15 11.54
N PRO A 654 -18.92 12.82 10.28
CA PRO A 654 -19.98 13.46 9.49
C PRO A 654 -21.39 13.24 10.05
N ASP A 655 -22.36 13.94 9.48
CA ASP A 655 -23.79 13.63 9.66
C ASP A 655 -24.26 12.57 8.65
N LEU A 656 -25.07 11.61 9.11
CA LEU A 656 -25.54 10.50 8.29
C LEU A 656 -26.46 10.97 7.15
N VAL A 657 -27.37 11.91 7.40
CA VAL A 657 -28.41 12.29 6.42
C VAL A 657 -27.87 13.28 5.38
N SER A 658 -27.23 14.36 5.84
CA SER A 658 -26.82 15.48 5.00
C SER A 658 -25.48 15.29 4.30
N GLU A 659 -24.60 14.41 4.83
CA GLU A 659 -23.29 14.14 4.23
C GLU A 659 -23.16 12.70 3.70
N VAL A 660 -23.33 11.70 4.55
CA VAL A 660 -23.01 10.29 4.22
C VAL A 660 -24.00 9.72 3.19
N TRP A 661 -25.29 9.77 3.49
CA TRP A 661 -26.38 9.29 2.63
C TRP A 661 -26.43 10.05 1.29
N ARG A 662 -26.12 11.35 1.30
CA ARG A 662 -25.97 12.20 0.11
C ARG A 662 -24.88 11.69 -0.84
N VAL A 663 -23.83 11.04 -0.34
CA VAL A 663 -22.78 10.41 -1.15
C VAL A 663 -23.17 8.97 -1.53
N LEU A 664 -23.67 8.16 -0.60
CA LEU A 664 -23.91 6.73 -0.84
C LEU A 664 -25.13 6.45 -1.73
N LYS A 665 -26.26 7.17 -1.56
CA LYS A 665 -27.52 6.90 -2.29
C LYS A 665 -27.39 7.07 -3.81
N PRO A 666 -26.73 8.11 -4.37
CA PRO A 666 -26.52 8.20 -5.82
C PRO A 666 -25.62 7.08 -6.37
N LEU A 667 -24.64 6.63 -5.56
CA LEU A 667 -23.67 5.62 -5.98
C LEU A 667 -24.26 4.21 -6.04
N SER A 668 -25.17 3.84 -5.13
CA SER A 668 -25.91 2.57 -5.22
C SER A 668 -26.90 2.57 -6.38
N ALA A 669 -27.62 3.68 -6.61
CA ALA A 669 -28.53 3.83 -7.74
C ALA A 669 -27.81 3.70 -9.10
N SER A 670 -26.60 4.24 -9.23
CA SER A 670 -25.80 4.20 -10.47
C SER A 670 -25.28 2.80 -10.85
N GLY A 671 -25.42 1.77 -9.99
CA GLY A 671 -25.00 0.39 -10.28
C GLY A 671 -26.06 -0.47 -10.98
N GLY A 672 -27.33 -0.03 -11.03
CA GLY A 672 -28.48 -0.86 -11.39
C GLY A 672 -28.75 -1.03 -12.89
N ALA A 673 -27.79 -1.56 -13.67
CA ALA A 673 -27.95 -1.65 -15.13
C ALA A 673 -27.46 -2.98 -15.79
N SER A 674 -27.57 -4.13 -15.11
CA SER A 674 -27.36 -5.45 -15.74
C SER A 674 -28.06 -6.62 -15.01
N SER A 675 -29.39 -6.68 -15.11
CA SER A 675 -30.13 -7.95 -15.09
C SER A 675 -31.20 -7.91 -16.19
N SER A 676 -31.42 -9.04 -16.88
CA SER A 676 -32.06 -9.04 -18.20
C SER A 676 -33.48 -9.64 -18.18
N PHE A 677 -34.48 -8.80 -17.91
CA PHE A 677 -35.84 -8.99 -18.41
C PHE A 677 -36.36 -7.66 -18.99
N ARG A 678 -37.26 -7.76 -19.97
CA ARG A 678 -37.87 -6.64 -20.70
C ARG A 678 -39.39 -6.71 -20.59
N MET A 679 -40.03 -5.61 -21.00
CA MET A 679 -41.47 -5.32 -20.99
C MET A 679 -41.94 -4.80 -19.61
N ASP A 680 -42.59 -3.63 -19.49
CA ASP A 680 -42.97 -2.65 -20.54
C ASP A 680 -42.74 -1.19 -20.09
N SER A 681 -42.92 -0.26 -21.03
CA SER A 681 -42.69 1.17 -20.85
C SER A 681 -43.89 1.89 -20.21
N GLU A 682 -43.62 2.72 -19.20
CA GLU A 682 -43.83 4.18 -19.27
C GLU A 682 -43.14 4.87 -18.06
N GLU A 683 -42.60 6.07 -18.26
CA GLU A 683 -42.02 6.89 -17.19
C GLU A 683 -43.12 7.78 -16.58
N ASP A 684 -43.67 7.38 -15.45
CA ASP A 684 -44.36 8.31 -14.55
C ASP A 684 -44.28 7.82 -13.09
N SER A 685 -44.46 8.74 -12.14
CA SER A 685 -44.14 8.63 -10.70
C SER A 685 -44.79 7.43 -9.95
N GLN A 686 -44.21 6.23 -10.08
CA GLN A 686 -44.72 5.02 -9.43
C GLN A 686 -44.68 5.08 -7.90
N SER A 687 -45.85 4.87 -7.29
CA SER A 687 -46.00 4.64 -5.85
C SER A 687 -45.23 3.40 -5.39
N PRO A 688 -44.56 3.43 -4.22
CA PRO A 688 -43.98 2.23 -3.61
C PRO A 688 -44.96 1.05 -3.57
N SER A 689 -44.52 -0.14 -3.95
CA SER A 689 -45.39 -1.31 -4.16
C SER A 689 -46.15 -1.77 -2.91
N TYR A 690 -45.67 -1.45 -1.71
CA TYR A 690 -46.36 -1.71 -0.45
C TYR A 690 -47.52 -0.74 -0.14
N PHE A 691 -47.72 0.30 -0.96
CA PHE A 691 -48.93 1.14 -0.94
C PHE A 691 -50.04 0.61 -1.86
N ILE A 692 -49.72 -0.29 -2.79
CA ILE A 692 -50.68 -0.86 -3.76
C ILE A 692 -51.51 -1.97 -3.12
N CYS A 693 -52.84 -1.90 -3.27
CA CYS A 693 -53.75 -2.96 -2.88
C CYS A 693 -53.54 -4.20 -3.76
N PRO A 694 -53.29 -5.40 -3.21
CA PRO A 694 -53.12 -6.59 -4.05
C PRO A 694 -54.34 -7.02 -4.86
N ILE A 695 -55.56 -6.63 -4.43
CA ILE A 695 -56.81 -6.95 -5.13
C ILE A 695 -57.09 -5.94 -6.25
N LEU A 696 -56.95 -4.64 -5.97
CA LEU A 696 -57.30 -3.56 -6.90
C LEU A 696 -56.16 -3.15 -7.84
N GLN A 697 -54.90 -3.43 -7.47
CA GLN A 697 -53.68 -2.96 -8.14
C GLN A 697 -53.58 -1.41 -8.21
N ASP A 698 -54.14 -0.72 -7.20
CA ASP A 698 -54.15 0.74 -7.04
C ASP A 698 -53.83 1.13 -5.58
N VAL A 699 -53.49 2.40 -5.32
CA VAL A 699 -53.01 2.92 -4.03
C VAL A 699 -54.11 2.91 -2.95
N MET A 700 -53.86 2.21 -1.85
CA MET A 700 -54.82 2.03 -0.75
C MET A 700 -55.20 3.35 -0.05
N GLN A 701 -56.50 3.59 0.12
CA GLN A 701 -57.09 4.74 0.80
C GLN A 701 -57.52 4.39 2.24
N GLU A 702 -58.11 3.21 2.44
CA GLU A 702 -58.46 2.64 3.75
C GLU A 702 -57.80 1.25 3.91
N PRO A 703 -56.46 1.18 4.05
CA PRO A 703 -55.76 -0.09 4.18
C PRO A 703 -56.16 -0.84 5.47
N VAL A 704 -56.53 -2.12 5.33
CA VAL A 704 -56.89 -3.05 6.42
C VAL A 704 -56.06 -4.33 6.36
N VAL A 705 -55.66 -4.83 7.52
CA VAL A 705 -54.94 -6.10 7.68
C VAL A 705 -55.93 -7.25 7.84
N ALA A 706 -55.72 -8.34 7.11
CA ALA A 706 -56.48 -9.59 7.24
C ALA A 706 -55.77 -10.58 8.19
N ALA A 707 -56.39 -11.73 8.46
CA ALA A 707 -55.88 -12.73 9.43
C ALA A 707 -54.57 -13.42 9.01
N ASP A 708 -54.16 -13.26 7.75
CA ASP A 708 -52.89 -13.72 7.18
C ASP A 708 -51.73 -12.71 7.36
N GLY A 709 -52.01 -11.51 7.89
CA GLY A 709 -51.06 -10.42 8.05
C GLY A 709 -50.86 -9.54 6.80
N TYR A 710 -51.49 -9.87 5.67
CA TYR A 710 -51.44 -9.02 4.46
C TYR A 710 -52.39 -7.84 4.61
N THR A 711 -52.03 -6.71 3.98
CA THR A 711 -52.84 -5.49 3.95
C THR A 711 -53.51 -5.31 2.59
N TYR A 712 -54.77 -4.90 2.60
CA TYR A 712 -55.64 -4.77 1.43
C TYR A 712 -56.49 -3.49 1.57
N GLU A 713 -57.13 -3.04 0.49
CA GLU A 713 -58.14 -1.98 0.55
C GLU A 713 -59.41 -2.51 1.23
N GLU A 714 -60.05 -1.71 2.10
CA GLU A 714 -61.17 -2.17 2.92
C GLU A 714 -62.37 -2.64 2.08
N GLU A 715 -62.77 -1.85 1.08
CA GLU A 715 -63.91 -2.20 0.22
C GLU A 715 -63.63 -3.47 -0.59
N ALA A 716 -62.40 -3.62 -1.12
CA ALA A 716 -62.01 -4.76 -1.94
C ALA A 716 -61.97 -6.08 -1.15
N LEU A 717 -61.40 -6.06 0.05
CA LEU A 717 -61.33 -7.26 0.90
C LEU A 717 -62.70 -7.61 1.50
N ARG A 718 -63.52 -6.61 1.88
CA ARG A 718 -64.91 -6.87 2.28
C ARG A 718 -65.70 -7.51 1.14
N GLY A 719 -65.63 -6.96 -0.07
CA GLY A 719 -66.30 -7.53 -1.26
C GLY A 719 -65.87 -8.96 -1.57
N TRP A 720 -64.59 -9.31 -1.36
CA TRP A 720 -64.10 -10.69 -1.49
C TRP A 720 -64.72 -11.64 -0.45
N LEU A 721 -64.74 -11.24 0.83
CA LEU A 721 -65.32 -12.04 1.91
C LEU A 721 -66.85 -12.17 1.79
N ASP A 722 -67.54 -11.07 1.47
CA ASP A 722 -69.00 -11.03 1.28
C ASP A 722 -69.45 -11.82 0.04
N SER A 723 -68.56 -12.05 -0.93
CA SER A 723 -68.77 -12.97 -2.06
C SER A 723 -68.70 -14.45 -1.66
N GLY A 724 -68.43 -14.76 -0.39
CA GLY A 724 -68.42 -16.12 0.17
C GLY A 724 -67.05 -16.81 0.16
N HIS A 725 -65.96 -16.07 -0.11
CA HIS A 725 -64.60 -16.60 0.02
C HIS A 725 -64.12 -16.52 1.47
N ASP A 726 -63.54 -17.60 2.00
CA ASP A 726 -62.87 -17.62 3.30
C ASP A 726 -61.34 -17.81 3.19
N THR A 727 -60.78 -17.54 2.00
CA THR A 727 -59.35 -17.60 1.70
C THR A 727 -58.73 -16.21 1.51
N SER A 728 -57.43 -16.13 1.78
CA SER A 728 -56.53 -15.00 1.50
C SER A 728 -56.47 -14.73 -0.01
N PRO A 729 -56.76 -13.50 -0.48
CA PRO A 729 -56.59 -13.14 -1.89
C PRO A 729 -55.13 -13.27 -2.38
N MET A 730 -54.13 -13.09 -1.49
CA MET A 730 -52.71 -13.18 -1.84
C MET A 730 -52.16 -14.60 -1.88
N THR A 731 -52.57 -15.46 -0.95
CA THR A 731 -51.97 -16.80 -0.78
C THR A 731 -52.91 -17.96 -1.16
N ASN A 732 -54.20 -17.67 -1.35
CA ASN A 732 -55.30 -18.62 -1.48
C ASN A 732 -55.41 -19.64 -0.32
N LEU A 733 -54.75 -19.36 0.81
CA LEU A 733 -54.87 -20.14 2.05
C LEU A 733 -56.06 -19.67 2.87
N ARG A 734 -56.67 -20.56 3.65
CA ARG A 734 -57.85 -20.24 4.46
C ARG A 734 -57.50 -19.26 5.59
N LEU A 735 -58.28 -18.19 5.73
CA LEU A 735 -58.13 -17.21 6.81
C LEU A 735 -58.62 -17.81 8.14
N SER A 736 -57.88 -17.55 9.23
CA SER A 736 -58.25 -18.03 10.57
C SER A 736 -59.44 -17.27 11.18
N HIS A 737 -59.69 -16.05 10.73
CA HIS A 737 -60.91 -15.28 10.99
C HIS A 737 -61.16 -14.22 9.90
N THR A 738 -62.39 -13.73 9.80
CA THR A 738 -62.78 -12.65 8.85
C THR A 738 -62.70 -11.24 9.46
N ASN A 739 -62.23 -11.09 10.70
CA ASN A 739 -62.03 -9.78 11.32
C ASN A 739 -60.97 -8.97 10.56
N LEU A 740 -61.30 -7.72 10.22
CA LEU A 740 -60.40 -6.78 9.53
C LEU A 740 -59.88 -5.73 10.52
N VAL A 741 -58.58 -5.40 10.43
CA VAL A 741 -57.92 -4.47 11.37
C VAL A 741 -57.35 -3.26 10.60
N PRO A 742 -57.86 -2.03 10.82
CA PRO A 742 -57.37 -0.84 10.09
C PRO A 742 -55.87 -0.56 10.27
N ASN A 743 -55.12 -0.59 9.17
CA ASN A 743 -53.69 -0.31 9.12
C ASN A 743 -53.42 1.21 9.08
N ARG A 744 -53.70 1.86 10.21
CA ARG A 744 -53.56 3.32 10.37
C ARG A 744 -52.14 3.83 10.09
N ALA A 745 -51.12 3.00 10.34
CA ALA A 745 -49.72 3.36 10.07
C ALA A 745 -49.45 3.45 8.55
N LEU A 746 -49.86 2.43 7.79
CA LEU A 746 -49.74 2.46 6.33
C LEU A 746 -50.58 3.58 5.72
N ARG A 747 -51.78 3.82 6.25
CA ARG A 747 -52.63 4.95 5.82
C ARG A 747 -51.93 6.29 5.97
N SER A 748 -51.29 6.56 7.13
CA SER A 748 -50.54 7.80 7.34
C SER A 748 -49.37 7.93 6.36
N ALA A 749 -48.62 6.85 6.11
CA ALA A 749 -47.49 6.85 5.17
C ALA A 749 -47.94 7.13 3.72
N ILE A 750 -49.07 6.57 3.30
CA ILE A 750 -49.68 6.88 1.99
C ILE A 750 -50.12 8.34 1.92
N GLN A 751 -50.74 8.87 2.98
CA GLN A 751 -51.19 10.27 3.03
C GLN A 751 -50.02 11.26 3.05
N GLU A 752 -48.88 10.91 3.65
CA GLU A 752 -47.64 11.69 3.61
C GLU A 752 -47.01 11.66 2.20
N TRP A 753 -46.93 10.49 1.57
CA TRP A 753 -46.47 10.34 0.19
C TRP A 753 -47.35 11.11 -0.82
N LEU A 754 -48.68 11.07 -0.67
CA LEU A 754 -49.61 11.84 -1.52
C LEU A 754 -49.49 13.37 -1.34
N GLN A 755 -48.92 13.86 -0.25
CA GLN A 755 -48.62 15.29 -0.04
C GLN A 755 -47.26 15.70 -0.61
N HIS A 756 -46.35 14.74 -0.82
CA HIS A 756 -45.02 14.95 -1.40
C HIS A 756 -44.72 13.91 -2.50
N PRO A 757 -45.49 13.89 -3.61
CA PRO A 757 -45.13 13.12 -4.79
C PRO A 757 -43.76 13.58 -5.31
N SER A 758 -42.93 12.61 -5.71
CA SER A 758 -41.51 12.79 -6.04
C SER A 758 -41.26 13.21 -7.49
#